data_AF-E3N125-F1
#
_entry.id   AF-E3N125-F1
#
_cell.length_a   1.000
_cell.length_b   1.000
_cell.length_c   1.000
_cell.angle_alpha   90.00
_cell.angle_beta   90.00
_cell.angle_gamma   90.00
#
_symmetry.space_group_name_H-M   'P 1'
#
loop_
_entity.id
_entity.type
_entity.pdbx_description
1 polymer ?
#
loop_
_entity_poly.entity_id
_entity_poly.type
_entity_poly.pdbx_seq_one_letter_code
_entity_poly.pdbx_strand_id
1 'polypeptide(L)'
;MCEMFSTVPMKEKLFNLAVSNVISNAITVGLRLNLFKTLSQISSQKNPVLPEQLAEAAGCKERYVREWCNCMACGEIIEVNEEEKFWIAEENVEDLINSSFETVMIGSTPTMLEPFDHLLECFKSNGPCGLAYSEFTKFQYFMGKMSQTLHEKHVIADMLPAIGNGIVEKLETGGIRVLDVGCGNGFHSSFFAEQYPKADFVGLDIGADAINQAKERKTKYGGVFNNLEFIECDAAKMPEIWTDTFDLVLIFDACHDQCRPDLCIREVHRVLKPDGTFAILEINSSSNVFRDKAEMGPLAALLYGRSMLHCLPVGSNCQDALCLGSMWGRKRAVDLFNKCGFPNVRVIDTQYFPINVLYCAQKKLSSFLNRIDGNKTEMINITRSEEGNSTKYLSFRLSPYSRLGNHLFELSALLGVSRLLKRTPLFFMNNKLSPKMLKNTKTAMPGIFKHIVVVNDTVIQIILRTQSNFAQVPTIARSTFFNQRCCVYEDPRILLSIDNQYLHLTGIYFQSYKYFQGMRNELTSYLKEANISNLPESDKNTFVTCVHIRKGDFLAHGLAASDSVFTKAALEFIRKREEEKSEKPRKVTVIFGDDLKFMKSLYNGSVTSNEQQKQVCFFTSFFRKRSQIPIKNATHFISQNSPSDDFVYSKKNCDVVLISAAHSTFGWWMGYFSKGNKVYYMDIRATNDKSYISGDLHEIDYYLPHWIPLRLSADNKTVIQSSRVL
;
A
#
# COMPACT_ATOMS: atom_id res chain seq x y z
N MET A 1 22.43 -52.82 -6.03
CA MET A 1 23.00 -53.20 -4.73
C MET A 1 22.94 -51.97 -3.84
N CYS A 2 22.01 -51.93 -2.88
CA CYS A 2 22.03 -50.91 -1.83
C CYS A 2 23.16 -51.26 -0.87
N GLU A 3 24.18 -50.42 -0.78
CA GLU A 3 25.14 -50.52 0.31
C GLU A 3 24.41 -50.23 1.63
N MET A 4 24.38 -51.23 2.51
CA MET A 4 23.98 -51.09 3.89
C MET A 4 25.02 -50.19 4.58
N PHE A 5 24.67 -48.92 4.83
CA PHE A 5 25.45 -48.06 5.72
C PHE A 5 25.59 -48.75 7.08
N SER A 6 26.82 -49.10 7.48
CA SER A 6 27.08 -49.49 8.86
C SER A 6 26.81 -48.28 9.74
N THR A 7 25.88 -48.43 10.69
CA THR A 7 25.57 -47.37 11.63
C THR A 7 26.71 -47.28 12.66
N VAL A 8 27.58 -46.29 12.54
CA VAL A 8 28.54 -45.92 13.60
C VAL A 8 27.76 -45.75 14.91
N PRO A 9 28.13 -46.44 16.01
CA PRO A 9 27.46 -46.28 17.29
C PRO A 9 27.39 -44.82 17.74
N MET A 10 26.27 -44.41 18.35
CA MET A 10 26.08 -43.01 18.76
C MET A 10 27.21 -42.49 19.67
N LYS A 11 27.72 -43.35 20.56
CA LYS A 11 28.84 -43.01 21.45
C LYS A 11 30.11 -42.61 20.68
N GLU A 12 30.46 -43.37 19.66
CA GLU A 12 31.62 -43.11 18.81
C GLU A 12 31.41 -41.83 18.00
N LYS A 13 30.20 -41.65 17.45
CA LYS A 13 29.83 -40.41 16.75
C LYS A 13 29.97 -39.17 17.64
N LEU A 14 29.49 -39.23 18.89
CA LEU A 14 29.61 -38.12 19.85
C LEU A 14 31.06 -37.82 20.21
N PHE A 15 31.88 -38.86 20.39
CA PHE A 15 33.30 -38.69 20.65
C PHE A 15 34.01 -38.00 19.48
N ASN A 16 33.76 -38.45 18.25
CA ASN A 16 34.35 -37.85 17.05
C ASN A 16 33.92 -36.38 16.90
N LEU A 17 32.65 -36.04 17.17
CA LEU A 17 32.19 -34.65 17.16
C LEU A 17 32.88 -33.78 18.23
N ALA A 18 33.14 -34.34 19.42
CA ALA A 18 33.88 -33.63 20.47
C ALA A 18 35.32 -33.34 20.03
N VAL A 19 35.99 -34.31 19.41
CA VAL A 19 37.34 -34.14 18.83
C VAL A 19 37.32 -33.08 17.72
N SER A 20 36.40 -33.20 16.74
CA SER A 20 36.27 -32.22 15.65
C SER A 20 36.00 -30.80 16.16
N ASN A 21 35.22 -30.63 17.22
CA ASN A 21 34.96 -29.32 17.82
C ASN A 21 36.25 -28.70 18.39
N VAL A 22 37.08 -29.48 19.09
CA VAL A 22 38.36 -28.99 19.63
C VAL A 22 39.32 -28.61 18.49
N ILE A 23 39.45 -29.47 17.48
CA ILE A 23 40.31 -29.20 16.31
C ILE A 23 39.84 -27.94 15.58
N SER A 24 38.53 -27.80 15.33
CA SER A 24 37.93 -26.61 14.69
C SER A 24 38.27 -25.31 15.43
N ASN A 25 38.17 -25.31 16.75
CA ASN A 25 38.54 -24.15 17.57
C ASN A 25 40.06 -23.86 17.49
N ALA A 26 40.90 -24.89 17.47
CA ALA A 26 42.35 -24.72 17.31
C ALA A 26 42.76 -24.25 15.89
N ILE A 27 42.05 -24.67 14.83
CA ILE A 27 42.20 -24.10 13.49
C ILE A 27 41.89 -22.61 13.52
N THR A 28 40.82 -22.19 14.23
CA THR A 28 40.48 -20.77 14.37
C THR A 28 41.60 -19.96 15.04
N VAL A 29 42.29 -20.53 16.03
CA VAL A 29 43.49 -19.91 16.64
C VAL A 29 44.59 -19.74 15.58
N GLY A 30 44.87 -20.80 14.81
CA GLY A 30 45.88 -20.78 13.75
C GLY A 30 45.60 -19.72 12.68
N LEU A 31 44.36 -19.59 12.25
CA LEU A 31 43.92 -18.57 11.29
C LEU A 31 44.09 -17.15 11.85
N ARG A 32 43.65 -16.89 13.10
CA ARG A 32 43.70 -15.55 13.70
C ARG A 32 45.12 -15.08 14.03
N LEU A 33 46.01 -16.01 14.34
CA LEU A 33 47.43 -15.72 14.63
C LEU A 33 48.34 -15.88 13.40
N ASN A 34 47.78 -16.17 12.22
CA ASN A 34 48.52 -16.46 10.98
C ASN A 34 49.52 -17.63 11.10
N LEU A 35 49.32 -18.57 12.03
CA LEU A 35 50.26 -19.68 12.26
C LEU A 35 50.40 -20.60 11.04
N PHE A 36 49.30 -20.88 10.32
CA PHE A 36 49.36 -21.68 9.10
C PHE A 36 50.21 -21.01 8.01
N LYS A 37 50.02 -19.71 7.81
CA LYS A 37 50.78 -18.92 6.84
C LYS A 37 52.25 -18.83 7.22
N THR A 38 52.57 -18.61 8.49
CA THR A 38 53.95 -18.58 8.95
C THR A 38 54.60 -19.95 8.80
N LEU A 39 53.92 -21.03 9.19
CA LEU A 39 54.44 -22.39 9.08
C LEU A 39 54.70 -22.78 7.63
N SER A 40 53.80 -22.46 6.69
CA SER A 40 54.02 -22.75 5.26
C SER A 40 55.20 -22.01 4.65
N GLN A 41 55.59 -20.87 5.21
CA GLN A 41 56.72 -20.07 4.73
C GLN A 41 58.08 -20.59 5.23
N ILE A 42 58.12 -21.26 6.39
CA ILE A 42 59.37 -21.65 7.06
C ILE A 42 59.60 -23.16 7.08
N SER A 43 58.60 -23.98 6.72
CA SER A 43 58.67 -25.44 6.79
C SER A 43 58.30 -26.11 5.48
N SER A 44 58.78 -27.35 5.29
CA SER A 44 58.35 -28.28 4.25
C SER A 44 58.65 -29.70 4.71
N GLN A 45 58.19 -30.73 3.98
CA GLN A 45 58.52 -32.12 4.32
C GLN A 45 60.04 -32.38 4.38
N LYS A 46 60.82 -31.70 3.52
CA LYS A 46 62.30 -31.80 3.52
C LYS A 46 62.96 -30.95 4.60
N ASN A 47 62.25 -29.97 5.15
CA ASN A 47 62.75 -29.04 6.16
C ASN A 47 61.64 -28.76 7.20
N PRO A 48 61.28 -29.74 8.05
CA PRO A 48 60.29 -29.54 9.08
C PRO A 48 60.89 -28.72 10.23
N VAL A 49 60.08 -27.95 10.95
CA VAL A 49 60.54 -26.99 11.97
C VAL A 49 60.08 -27.34 13.37
N LEU A 50 60.86 -26.95 14.37
CA LEU A 50 60.49 -27.04 15.77
C LEU A 50 59.47 -25.96 16.16
N PRO A 51 58.62 -26.18 17.18
CA PRO A 51 57.68 -25.17 17.69
C PRO A 51 58.33 -23.83 18.07
N GLU A 52 59.56 -23.85 18.59
CA GLU A 52 60.35 -22.65 18.92
C GLU A 52 60.53 -21.74 17.70
N GLN A 53 60.84 -22.34 16.54
CA GLN A 53 61.11 -21.63 15.30
C GLN A 53 59.83 -21.00 14.74
N LEU A 54 58.71 -21.73 14.80
CA LEU A 54 57.40 -21.19 14.43
C LEU A 54 56.96 -20.07 15.37
N ALA A 55 57.18 -20.23 16.67
CA ALA A 55 56.81 -19.24 17.67
C ALA A 55 57.58 -17.93 17.52
N GLU A 56 58.89 -18.01 17.27
CA GLU A 56 59.73 -16.86 16.94
C GLU A 56 59.22 -16.16 15.67
N ALA A 57 58.99 -16.90 14.59
CA ALA A 57 58.54 -16.35 13.32
C ALA A 57 57.13 -15.72 13.41
N ALA A 58 56.24 -16.26 14.25
CA ALA A 58 54.88 -15.77 14.44
C ALA A 58 54.74 -14.72 15.55
N GLY A 59 55.82 -14.38 16.27
CA GLY A 59 55.77 -13.49 17.42
C GLY A 59 54.88 -14.00 18.56
N CYS A 60 54.78 -15.32 18.72
CA CYS A 60 53.91 -15.99 19.68
C CYS A 60 54.71 -16.65 20.81
N LYS A 61 54.05 -16.97 21.92
CA LYS A 61 54.68 -17.71 23.03
C LYS A 61 54.86 -19.17 22.62
N GLU A 62 56.10 -19.65 22.61
CA GLU A 62 56.49 -21.02 22.24
C GLU A 62 55.58 -22.09 22.86
N ARG A 63 55.38 -22.05 24.19
CA ARG A 63 54.58 -23.05 24.90
C ARG A 63 53.17 -23.23 24.31
N TYR A 64 52.54 -22.15 23.87
CA TYR A 64 51.20 -22.17 23.27
C TYR A 64 51.25 -22.66 21.82
N VAL A 65 52.28 -22.26 21.07
CA VAL A 65 52.52 -22.74 19.70
C VAL A 65 52.78 -24.24 19.69
N ARG A 66 53.54 -24.78 20.66
CA ARG A 66 53.74 -26.22 20.81
C ARG A 66 52.45 -26.99 21.03
N GLU A 67 51.59 -26.55 21.95
CA GLU A 67 50.27 -27.19 22.13
C GLU A 67 49.43 -27.14 20.87
N TRP A 68 49.47 -26.00 20.17
CA TRP A 68 48.76 -25.85 18.92
C TRP A 68 49.29 -26.80 17.85
N CYS A 69 50.61 -26.91 17.68
CA CYS A 69 51.24 -27.87 16.76
C CYS A 69 50.84 -29.31 17.11
N ASN A 70 50.91 -29.70 18.39
CA ASN A 70 50.50 -31.02 18.85
C ASN A 70 49.03 -31.31 18.52
N CYS A 71 48.13 -30.35 18.79
CA CYS A 71 46.71 -30.49 18.49
C CYS A 71 46.43 -30.60 16.98
N MET A 72 47.11 -29.81 16.16
CA MET A 72 46.95 -29.85 14.70
C MET A 72 47.54 -31.12 14.09
N ALA A 73 48.64 -31.63 14.64
CA ALA A 73 49.24 -32.88 14.18
C ALA A 73 48.41 -34.10 14.56
N CYS A 74 47.97 -34.21 15.82
CA CYS A 74 47.05 -35.28 16.25
C CYS A 74 45.67 -35.18 15.58
N GLY A 75 45.30 -33.99 15.09
CA GLY A 75 44.10 -33.75 14.31
C GLY A 75 44.25 -33.97 12.81
N GLU A 76 45.43 -34.42 12.35
CA GLU A 76 45.75 -34.70 10.94
C GLU A 76 45.56 -33.46 10.03
N ILE A 77 45.81 -32.26 10.58
CA ILE A 77 45.76 -30.98 9.85
C ILE A 77 47.16 -30.55 9.39
N ILE A 78 48.16 -30.82 10.22
CA ILE A 78 49.58 -30.62 9.90
C ILE A 78 50.32 -31.93 10.15
N GLU A 79 51.52 -32.04 9.61
CA GLU A 79 52.35 -33.23 9.75
C GLU A 79 53.37 -33.07 10.89
N VAL A 80 53.80 -34.20 11.44
CA VAL A 80 54.85 -34.28 12.46
C VAL A 80 55.74 -35.49 12.23
N ASN A 81 57.04 -35.37 12.47
CA ASN A 81 57.98 -36.49 12.43
C ASN A 81 58.35 -36.99 13.84
N GLU A 82 59.14 -38.07 13.93
CA GLU A 82 59.56 -38.65 15.23
C GLU A 82 60.39 -37.69 16.10
N GLU A 83 60.95 -36.62 15.52
CA GLU A 83 61.69 -35.58 16.26
C GLU A 83 60.81 -34.39 16.68
N GLU A 84 59.48 -34.51 16.61
CA GLU A 84 58.51 -33.45 16.93
C GLU A 84 58.74 -32.17 16.10
N LYS A 85 59.12 -32.32 14.83
CA LYS A 85 59.18 -31.23 13.87
C LYS A 85 57.96 -31.25 12.97
N PHE A 86 57.43 -30.07 12.70
CA PHE A 86 56.14 -29.88 12.05
C PHE A 86 56.26 -29.23 10.68
N TRP A 87 55.35 -29.58 9.78
CA TRP A 87 55.18 -28.90 8.49
C TRP A 87 53.74 -29.04 8.00
N ILE A 88 53.36 -28.29 6.96
CA ILE A 88 52.10 -28.50 6.24
C ILE A 88 52.42 -29.28 4.96
N ALA A 89 51.70 -30.38 4.71
CA ALA A 89 51.81 -31.10 3.45
C ALA A 89 51.53 -30.17 2.26
N GLU A 90 52.31 -30.28 1.18
CA GLU A 90 52.30 -29.29 0.08
C GLU A 90 50.91 -29.15 -0.55
N GLU A 91 50.20 -30.26 -0.68
CA GLU A 91 48.82 -30.35 -1.15
C GLU A 91 47.80 -29.64 -0.25
N ASN A 92 48.08 -29.48 1.04
CA ASN A 92 47.15 -28.89 2.02
C ASN A 92 47.43 -27.41 2.29
N VAL A 93 48.55 -26.86 1.80
CA VAL A 93 48.97 -25.48 2.07
C VAL A 93 47.90 -24.49 1.61
N GLU A 94 47.41 -24.61 0.38
CA GLU A 94 46.45 -23.67 -0.18
C GLU A 94 45.13 -23.64 0.60
N ASP A 95 44.63 -24.79 1.03
CA ASP A 95 43.36 -24.92 1.76
C ASP A 95 43.39 -24.30 3.16
N LEU A 96 44.57 -24.23 3.78
CA LEU A 96 44.78 -23.72 5.15
C LEU A 96 45.20 -22.25 5.20
N ILE A 97 45.86 -21.72 4.17
CA ILE A 97 46.29 -20.31 4.13
C ILE A 97 45.29 -19.39 3.43
N ASN A 98 44.51 -19.93 2.48
CA ASN A 98 43.49 -19.17 1.79
C ASN A 98 42.16 -19.26 2.54
N SER A 99 41.31 -18.25 2.35
CA SER A 99 39.96 -18.23 2.91
C SER A 99 39.02 -19.15 2.11
N SER A 100 39.23 -20.47 2.21
CA SER A 100 38.30 -21.49 1.72
C SER A 100 36.96 -21.42 2.45
N PHE A 101 35.90 -21.96 1.85
CA PHE A 101 34.58 -21.98 2.49
C PHE A 101 34.63 -22.67 3.87
N GLU A 102 35.35 -23.78 3.95
CA GLU A 102 35.50 -24.62 5.14
C GLU A 102 36.19 -23.86 6.28
N THR A 103 37.36 -23.28 6.02
CA THR A 103 38.13 -22.52 7.03
C THR A 103 37.36 -21.28 7.52
N VAL A 104 36.59 -20.66 6.62
CA VAL A 104 35.72 -19.53 6.94
C VAL A 104 34.55 -19.96 7.84
N MET A 105 33.94 -21.12 7.57
CA MET A 105 32.88 -21.65 8.42
C MET A 105 33.40 -22.06 9.81
N ILE A 106 34.61 -22.61 9.87
CA ILE A 106 35.30 -22.92 11.13
C ILE A 106 35.58 -21.63 11.92
N GLY A 107 36.26 -20.66 11.29
CA GLY A 107 36.77 -19.44 11.93
C GLY A 107 35.71 -18.52 12.55
N SER A 108 34.46 -18.64 12.11
CA SER A 108 33.33 -17.84 12.62
C SER A 108 32.54 -18.46 13.76
N THR A 109 32.75 -19.75 14.04
CA THR A 109 31.99 -20.45 15.09
C THR A 109 32.13 -19.76 16.45
N PRO A 110 33.33 -19.37 16.93
CA PRO A 110 33.47 -18.72 18.24
C PRO A 110 32.74 -17.38 18.32
N THR A 111 32.75 -16.58 17.26
CA THR A 111 32.06 -15.27 17.22
C THR A 111 30.54 -15.40 17.20
N MET A 112 30.02 -16.45 16.55
CA MET A 112 28.58 -16.73 16.51
C MET A 112 28.03 -17.14 17.89
N LEU A 113 28.86 -17.82 18.68
CA LEU A 113 28.49 -18.34 20.00
C LEU A 113 28.74 -17.35 21.15
N GLU A 114 29.20 -16.12 20.88
CA GLU A 114 29.42 -15.12 21.95
C GLU A 114 28.16 -14.87 22.81
N PRO A 115 26.94 -14.73 22.25
CA PRO A 115 25.72 -14.55 23.04
C PRO A 115 25.00 -15.88 23.37
N PHE A 116 25.73 -16.99 23.58
CA PHE A 116 25.12 -18.32 23.75
C PHE A 116 24.13 -18.40 24.91
N ASP A 117 24.42 -17.81 26.07
CA ASP A 117 23.50 -17.83 27.22
C ASP A 117 22.21 -17.06 26.93
N HIS A 118 22.29 -15.91 26.23
CA HIS A 118 21.09 -15.18 25.79
C HIS A 118 20.29 -15.98 24.77
N LEU A 119 20.97 -16.68 23.86
CA LEU A 119 20.32 -17.58 22.90
C LEU A 119 19.53 -18.67 23.62
N LEU A 120 20.05 -19.26 24.70
CA LEU A 120 19.32 -20.26 25.49
C LEU A 120 18.03 -19.70 26.11
N GLU A 121 17.99 -18.41 26.47
CA GLU A 121 16.76 -17.79 26.94
C GLU A 121 15.67 -17.75 25.86
N CYS A 122 16.03 -17.50 24.58
CA CYS A 122 15.07 -17.53 23.46
C CYS A 122 14.38 -18.89 23.27
N PHE A 123 14.98 -20.00 23.73
CA PHE A 123 14.35 -21.33 23.65
C PHE A 123 13.23 -21.52 24.68
N LYS A 124 13.17 -20.70 25.73
CA LYS A 124 12.16 -20.82 26.79
C LYS A 124 10.86 -20.17 26.33
N SER A 125 9.72 -20.79 26.66
CA SER A 125 8.40 -20.28 26.26
C SER A 125 8.07 -18.89 26.81
N ASN A 126 8.70 -18.48 27.92
CA ASN A 126 8.60 -17.16 28.53
C ASN A 126 9.83 -16.26 28.25
N GLY A 127 10.74 -16.71 27.38
CA GLY A 127 11.92 -15.95 26.97
C GLY A 127 11.62 -14.89 25.90
N PRO A 128 12.65 -14.11 25.51
CA PRO A 128 12.52 -13.12 24.45
C PRO A 128 12.25 -13.78 23.08
N CYS A 129 11.59 -13.06 22.17
CA CYS A 129 11.26 -13.58 20.83
C CYS A 129 12.49 -13.90 19.98
N GLY A 130 13.59 -13.18 20.21
CA GLY A 130 14.83 -13.30 19.45
C GLY A 130 15.95 -12.50 20.12
N LEU A 131 17.03 -12.28 19.37
CA LEU A 131 18.18 -11.50 19.80
C LEU A 131 18.36 -10.28 18.90
N ALA A 132 18.90 -9.20 19.46
CA ALA A 132 19.17 -8.00 18.70
C ALA A 132 20.32 -8.22 17.72
N TYR A 133 20.24 -7.59 16.55
CA TYR A 133 21.31 -7.63 15.56
C TYR A 133 22.65 -7.18 16.18
N SER A 134 22.66 -6.15 17.02
CA SER A 134 23.88 -5.66 17.69
C SER A 134 24.59 -6.67 18.61
N GLU A 135 23.92 -7.76 19.02
CA GLU A 135 24.56 -8.80 19.84
C GLU A 135 25.53 -9.69 19.04
N PHE A 136 25.51 -9.61 17.71
CA PHE A 136 26.33 -10.42 16.81
C PHE A 136 27.36 -9.60 15.99
N THR A 137 27.73 -8.40 16.43
CA THR A 137 28.60 -7.47 15.68
C THR A 137 29.89 -8.10 15.12
N LYS A 138 30.61 -8.90 15.92
CA LYS A 138 31.84 -9.56 15.43
C LYS A 138 31.55 -10.65 14.39
N PHE A 139 30.45 -11.39 14.57
CA PHE A 139 30.02 -12.39 13.60
C PHE A 139 29.55 -11.73 12.29
N GLN A 140 28.88 -10.58 12.36
CA GLN A 140 28.48 -9.80 11.18
C GLN A 140 29.67 -9.26 10.40
N TYR A 141 30.67 -8.70 11.10
CA TYR A 141 31.92 -8.29 10.47
C TYR A 141 32.55 -9.46 9.70
N PHE A 142 32.56 -10.64 10.32
CA PHE A 142 33.04 -11.86 9.68
C PHE A 142 32.19 -12.26 8.46
N MET A 143 30.86 -12.28 8.59
CA MET A 143 29.96 -12.58 7.47
C MET A 143 30.16 -11.62 6.30
N GLY A 144 30.38 -10.33 6.57
CA GLY A 144 30.68 -9.33 5.54
C GLY A 144 31.98 -9.63 4.80
N LYS A 145 33.03 -10.10 5.49
CA LYS A 145 34.28 -10.54 4.85
C LYS A 145 34.11 -11.83 4.04
N MET A 146 33.39 -12.81 4.59
CA MET A 146 33.04 -14.05 3.89
C MET A 146 32.28 -13.75 2.60
N SER A 147 31.20 -12.96 2.69
CA SER A 147 30.36 -12.63 1.54
C SER A 147 31.17 -11.90 0.46
N GLN A 148 32.07 -10.99 0.84
CA GLN A 148 33.01 -10.39 -0.11
C GLN A 148 33.85 -11.47 -0.81
N THR A 149 34.56 -12.31 -0.08
CA THR A 149 35.45 -13.33 -0.66
C THR A 149 34.71 -14.29 -1.59
N LEU A 150 33.50 -14.72 -1.21
CA LEU A 150 32.70 -15.65 -1.99
C LEU A 150 32.08 -14.99 -3.23
N HIS A 151 31.65 -13.73 -3.13
CA HIS A 151 30.86 -13.07 -4.18
C HIS A 151 31.72 -12.27 -5.18
N GLU A 152 32.85 -11.69 -4.77
CA GLU A 152 33.63 -10.73 -5.56
C GLU A 152 33.95 -11.21 -6.98
N LYS A 153 34.36 -12.47 -7.12
CA LYS A 153 34.72 -13.06 -8.42
C LYS A 153 33.53 -13.26 -9.36
N HIS A 154 32.36 -13.61 -8.84
CA HIS A 154 31.25 -14.15 -9.62
C HIS A 154 30.01 -13.26 -9.65
N VAL A 155 29.89 -12.28 -8.73
CA VAL A 155 28.67 -11.47 -8.62
C VAL A 155 28.45 -10.57 -9.85
N ILE A 156 29.52 -10.05 -10.44
CA ILE A 156 29.45 -9.27 -11.68
C ILE A 156 29.54 -10.16 -12.92
N ALA A 157 30.53 -11.06 -12.95
CA ALA A 157 30.83 -11.85 -14.14
C ALA A 157 29.74 -12.89 -14.47
N ASP A 158 29.07 -13.45 -13.45
CA ASP A 158 28.16 -14.60 -13.63
C ASP A 158 26.74 -14.31 -13.13
N MET A 159 26.58 -13.74 -11.93
CA MET A 159 25.25 -13.50 -11.35
C MET A 159 24.47 -12.41 -12.08
N LEU A 160 25.06 -11.23 -12.33
CA LEU A 160 24.35 -10.15 -13.02
C LEU A 160 23.83 -10.57 -14.42
N PRO A 161 24.61 -11.26 -15.27
CA PRO A 161 24.09 -11.83 -16.52
C PRO A 161 22.93 -12.81 -16.31
N ALA A 162 23.00 -13.67 -15.28
CA ALA A 162 21.96 -14.66 -15.00
C ALA A 162 20.60 -14.02 -14.64
N ILE A 163 20.60 -12.81 -14.06
CA ILE A 163 19.38 -12.04 -13.78
C ILE A 163 18.55 -11.79 -15.06
N GLY A 164 19.21 -11.61 -16.20
CA GLY A 164 18.58 -11.37 -17.50
C GLY A 164 17.99 -9.96 -17.66
N ASN A 165 17.01 -9.82 -18.55
CA ASN A 165 16.26 -8.56 -18.80
C ASN A 165 17.12 -7.34 -19.19
N GLY A 166 18.28 -7.59 -19.79
CA GLY A 166 19.23 -6.56 -20.21
C GLY A 166 19.83 -5.78 -19.04
N ILE A 167 19.88 -6.34 -17.83
CA ILE A 167 20.35 -5.61 -16.64
C ILE A 167 21.81 -5.15 -16.79
N VAL A 168 22.70 -5.99 -17.32
CA VAL A 168 24.11 -5.61 -17.57
C VAL A 168 24.19 -4.41 -18.53
N GLU A 169 23.50 -4.48 -19.67
CA GLU A 169 23.45 -3.38 -20.65
C GLU A 169 22.88 -2.09 -20.04
N LYS A 170 21.84 -2.19 -19.21
CA LYS A 170 21.25 -1.04 -18.50
C LYS A 170 22.22 -0.42 -17.50
N LEU A 171 22.97 -1.23 -16.76
CA LEU A 171 24.01 -0.77 -15.84
C LEU A 171 25.15 -0.04 -16.59
N GLU A 172 25.58 -0.57 -17.74
CA GLU A 172 26.63 0.02 -18.59
C GLU A 172 26.18 1.30 -19.30
N THR A 173 24.93 1.34 -19.77
CA THR A 173 24.33 2.50 -20.43
C THR A 173 24.07 3.62 -19.43
N GLY A 174 23.65 3.26 -18.21
CA GLY A 174 23.38 4.19 -17.12
C GLY A 174 21.94 4.73 -17.09
N GLY A 175 21.70 5.69 -16.19
CA GLY A 175 20.38 6.30 -15.98
C GLY A 175 19.36 5.38 -15.29
N ILE A 176 19.83 4.24 -14.77
CA ILE A 176 19.05 3.36 -13.90
C ILE A 176 19.42 3.54 -12.44
N ARG A 177 18.47 3.22 -11.57
CA ARG A 177 18.66 3.27 -10.12
C ARG A 177 18.53 1.88 -9.52
N VAL A 178 19.50 1.50 -8.71
CA VAL A 178 19.63 0.18 -8.09
C VAL A 178 19.49 0.31 -6.58
N LEU A 179 18.68 -0.55 -5.97
CA LEU A 179 18.55 -0.67 -4.52
C LEU A 179 19.19 -1.98 -4.06
N ASP A 180 20.02 -1.91 -3.02
CA ASP A 180 20.58 -3.06 -2.31
C ASP A 180 19.99 -3.09 -0.90
N VAL A 181 19.12 -4.07 -0.63
CA VAL A 181 18.37 -4.19 0.64
C VAL A 181 19.08 -5.15 1.57
N GLY A 182 19.44 -4.67 2.77
CA GLY A 182 20.32 -5.41 3.68
C GLY A 182 21.78 -5.33 3.22
N CYS A 183 22.24 -4.12 2.85
CA CYS A 183 23.54 -3.91 2.22
C CYS A 183 24.75 -4.15 3.16
N GLY A 184 24.51 -4.32 4.47
CA GLY A 184 25.54 -4.58 5.46
C GLY A 184 26.66 -3.52 5.44
N ASN A 185 27.91 -3.97 5.32
CA ASN A 185 29.08 -3.10 5.25
C ASN A 185 29.27 -2.42 3.87
N GLY A 186 28.28 -2.52 2.98
CA GLY A 186 28.25 -1.84 1.68
C GLY A 186 29.15 -2.45 0.61
N PHE A 187 29.65 -3.68 0.77
CA PHE A 187 30.53 -4.32 -0.22
C PHE A 187 29.91 -4.39 -1.61
N HIS A 188 28.74 -5.05 -1.79
CA HIS A 188 28.12 -5.25 -3.11
C HIS A 188 27.77 -3.91 -3.76
N SER A 189 27.09 -3.03 -3.01
CA SER A 189 26.78 -1.67 -3.43
C SER A 189 28.01 -0.88 -3.92
N SER A 190 29.12 -0.91 -3.16
CA SER A 190 30.36 -0.20 -3.56
C SER A 190 31.01 -0.84 -4.78
N PHE A 191 31.00 -2.18 -4.85
CA PHE A 191 31.59 -2.91 -5.96
C PHE A 191 30.84 -2.66 -7.27
N PHE A 192 29.50 -2.65 -7.23
CA PHE A 192 28.69 -2.29 -8.40
C PHE A 192 28.83 -0.81 -8.77
N ALA A 193 28.86 0.11 -7.78
CA ALA A 193 29.04 1.53 -8.06
C ALA A 193 30.40 1.85 -8.70
N GLU A 194 31.46 1.14 -8.32
CA GLU A 194 32.80 1.23 -8.91
C GLU A 194 32.81 0.74 -10.37
N GLN A 195 32.12 -0.38 -10.67
CA GLN A 195 32.09 -0.94 -12.03
C GLN A 195 31.09 -0.25 -12.97
N TYR A 196 30.03 0.35 -12.43
CA TYR A 196 28.96 0.98 -13.20
C TYR A 196 28.74 2.45 -12.81
N PRO A 197 29.70 3.34 -13.12
CA PRO A 197 29.69 4.74 -12.66
C PRO A 197 28.55 5.60 -13.24
N LYS A 198 27.80 5.09 -14.23
CA LYS A 198 26.65 5.78 -14.84
C LYS A 198 25.30 5.37 -14.25
N ALA A 199 25.28 4.39 -13.35
CA ALA A 199 24.09 3.96 -12.61
C ALA A 199 24.16 4.50 -11.18
N ASP A 200 23.00 4.77 -10.58
CA ASP A 200 22.87 5.25 -9.22
C ASP A 200 22.53 4.11 -8.27
N PHE A 201 23.23 4.01 -7.16
CA PHE A 201 23.10 2.94 -6.17
C PHE A 201 22.65 3.49 -4.83
N VAL A 202 21.72 2.79 -4.19
CA VAL A 202 21.30 3.03 -2.81
C VAL A 202 21.42 1.73 -2.06
N GLY A 203 22.26 1.69 -1.02
CA GLY A 203 22.30 0.61 -0.06
C GLY A 203 21.52 0.98 1.19
N LEU A 204 20.64 0.10 1.66
CA LEU A 204 19.97 0.27 2.95
C LEU A 204 20.21 -0.90 3.88
N ASP A 205 20.30 -0.62 5.16
CA ASP A 205 20.44 -1.61 6.22
C ASP A 205 19.82 -1.07 7.53
N ILE A 206 19.40 -1.95 8.42
CA ILE A 206 18.85 -1.57 9.73
C ILE A 206 19.97 -1.35 10.77
N GLY A 207 21.16 -1.91 10.55
CA GLY A 207 22.29 -1.83 11.47
C GLY A 207 23.10 -0.54 11.29
N ALA A 208 23.02 0.38 12.26
CA ALA A 208 23.79 1.63 12.24
C ALA A 208 25.31 1.41 12.10
N ASP A 209 25.88 0.41 12.78
CA ASP A 209 27.31 0.08 12.69
C ASP A 209 27.72 -0.41 11.30
N ALA A 210 26.82 -1.15 10.63
CA ALA A 210 27.04 -1.63 9.26
C ALA A 210 26.99 -0.45 8.27
N ILE A 211 26.03 0.46 8.43
CA ILE A 211 25.92 1.69 7.62
C ILE A 211 27.12 2.62 7.83
N ASN A 212 27.66 2.74 9.03
CA ASN A 212 28.87 3.52 9.28
C ASN A 212 30.06 2.95 8.51
N GLN A 213 30.27 1.63 8.57
CA GLN A 213 31.30 0.94 7.76
C GLN A 213 31.06 1.11 6.25
N ALA A 214 29.81 1.04 5.80
CA ALA A 214 29.45 1.26 4.40
C ALA A 214 29.80 2.68 3.93
N LYS A 215 29.53 3.70 4.77
CA LYS A 215 29.91 5.09 4.51
C LYS A 215 31.43 5.29 4.49
N GLU A 216 32.20 4.60 5.32
CA GLU A 216 33.67 4.60 5.23
C GLU A 216 34.15 3.97 3.91
N ARG A 217 33.49 2.89 3.47
CA ARG A 217 33.79 2.22 2.19
C ARG A 217 33.50 3.10 0.98
N LYS A 218 32.53 4.01 1.10
CA LYS A 218 32.21 5.03 0.07
C LYS A 218 33.41 5.94 -0.23
N THR A 219 34.35 6.06 0.70
CA THR A 219 35.57 6.87 0.56
C THR A 219 36.81 5.99 0.33
N LYS A 220 36.98 5.47 -0.89
CA LYS A 220 38.14 4.63 -1.25
C LYS A 220 39.28 5.51 -1.78
N TYR A 221 40.49 5.39 -1.22
CA TYR A 221 41.71 6.11 -1.65
C TYR A 221 41.59 7.64 -1.76
N GLY A 222 40.70 8.27 -0.99
CA GLY A 222 40.46 9.73 -1.01
C GLY A 222 39.46 10.21 -2.07
N GLY A 223 38.83 9.31 -2.85
CA GLY A 223 37.73 9.63 -3.76
C GLY A 223 36.35 9.33 -3.15
N VAL A 224 35.33 10.10 -3.52
CA VAL A 224 33.93 9.89 -3.11
C VAL A 224 33.14 9.34 -4.29
N PHE A 225 32.48 8.19 -4.11
CA PHE A 225 31.50 7.72 -5.11
C PHE A 225 30.29 8.66 -5.10
N ASN A 226 30.11 9.44 -6.17
CA ASN A 226 28.99 10.38 -6.28
C ASN A 226 27.67 9.67 -6.64
N ASN A 227 27.72 8.44 -7.13
CA ASN A 227 26.61 7.61 -7.58
C ASN A 227 26.18 6.56 -6.53
N LEU A 228 26.59 6.70 -5.27
CA LEU A 228 26.31 5.74 -4.21
C LEU A 228 25.85 6.43 -2.92
N GLU A 229 24.75 5.97 -2.35
CA GLU A 229 24.22 6.43 -1.06
C GLU A 229 23.95 5.26 -0.11
N PHE A 230 24.18 5.47 1.18
CA PHE A 230 23.90 4.49 2.24
C PHE A 230 22.95 5.07 3.28
N ILE A 231 21.87 4.34 3.57
CA ILE A 231 20.77 4.81 4.42
C ILE A 231 20.45 3.77 5.49
N GLU A 232 20.40 4.21 6.75
CA GLU A 232 19.85 3.39 7.83
C GLU A 232 18.32 3.35 7.70
N CYS A 233 17.75 2.18 7.42
CA CYS A 233 16.32 2.02 7.18
C CYS A 233 15.84 0.60 7.47
N ASP A 234 14.67 0.48 8.11
CA ASP A 234 13.90 -0.75 8.16
C ASP A 234 13.35 -1.06 6.76
N ALA A 235 13.75 -2.21 6.18
CA ALA A 235 13.35 -2.62 4.84
C ALA A 235 11.84 -2.88 4.70
N ALA A 236 11.11 -3.10 5.79
CA ALA A 236 9.66 -3.20 5.80
C ALA A 236 8.95 -1.83 5.77
N LYS A 237 9.70 -0.72 5.85
CA LYS A 237 9.20 0.66 5.94
C LYS A 237 10.07 1.63 5.12
N MET A 238 10.28 1.31 3.84
CA MET A 238 11.07 2.17 2.96
C MET A 238 10.33 3.51 2.72
N PRO A 239 11.05 4.61 2.41
CA PRO A 239 10.41 5.91 2.15
C PRO A 239 9.30 5.86 1.08
N GLU A 240 8.17 6.51 1.33
CA GLU A 240 7.03 6.50 0.40
C GLU A 240 7.40 7.10 -0.98
N ILE A 241 8.28 8.10 -0.98
CA ILE A 241 8.78 8.77 -2.19
C ILE A 241 9.55 7.83 -3.13
N TRP A 242 9.95 6.64 -2.67
CA TRP A 242 10.64 5.64 -3.49
C TRP A 242 9.70 4.76 -4.33
N THR A 243 8.39 5.01 -4.31
CA THR A 243 7.45 4.25 -5.16
C THR A 243 7.87 4.37 -6.64
N ASP A 244 7.92 3.23 -7.34
CA ASP A 244 8.30 3.16 -8.77
C ASP A 244 9.61 3.90 -9.11
N THR A 245 10.62 3.80 -8.24
CA THR A 245 11.87 4.57 -8.35
C THR A 245 13.06 3.74 -8.85
N PHE A 246 13.12 2.45 -8.52
CA PHE A 246 14.28 1.60 -8.83
C PHE A 246 14.02 0.69 -10.03
N ASP A 247 15.02 0.54 -10.88
CA ASP A 247 14.98 -0.37 -12.04
C ASP A 247 15.40 -1.79 -11.65
N LEU A 248 16.24 -1.90 -10.62
CA LEU A 248 16.74 -3.15 -10.06
C LEU A 248 16.74 -3.08 -8.53
N VAL A 249 16.22 -4.10 -7.88
CA VAL A 249 16.36 -4.31 -6.43
C VAL A 249 17.07 -5.64 -6.19
N LEU A 250 18.13 -5.60 -5.41
CA LEU A 250 18.98 -6.72 -5.04
C LEU A 250 18.86 -6.99 -3.54
N ILE A 251 18.91 -8.28 -3.17
CA ILE A 251 19.01 -8.74 -1.79
C ILE A 251 20.03 -9.88 -1.75
N PHE A 252 20.99 -9.81 -0.84
CA PHE A 252 22.02 -10.84 -0.66
C PHE A 252 21.93 -11.41 0.75
N ASP A 253 21.43 -12.65 0.89
CA ASP A 253 21.35 -13.41 2.15
C ASP A 253 20.78 -12.62 3.36
N ALA A 254 19.85 -11.71 3.10
CA ALA A 254 19.29 -10.82 4.12
C ALA A 254 17.77 -10.98 4.31
N CYS A 255 17.06 -11.68 3.41
CA CYS A 255 15.60 -11.77 3.47
C CYS A 255 15.14 -12.73 4.56
N HIS A 256 15.83 -13.87 4.73
CA HIS A 256 15.46 -14.86 5.75
C HIS A 256 15.66 -14.38 7.19
N ASP A 257 16.51 -13.37 7.38
CA ASP A 257 16.79 -12.70 8.67
C ASP A 257 15.84 -11.52 8.94
N GLN A 258 14.96 -11.17 8.00
CA GLN A 258 13.94 -10.17 8.27
C GLN A 258 12.89 -10.72 9.25
N CYS A 259 12.49 -9.89 10.21
CA CYS A 259 11.32 -10.16 11.04
C CYS A 259 10.05 -10.34 10.21
N ARG A 260 9.81 -9.40 9.27
CA ARG A 260 8.65 -9.39 8.37
C ARG A 260 9.10 -9.40 6.91
N PRO A 261 9.62 -10.53 6.40
CA PRO A 261 10.11 -10.64 5.03
C PRO A 261 8.97 -10.41 4.03
N ASP A 262 7.74 -10.76 4.38
CA ASP A 262 6.57 -10.46 3.56
C ASP A 262 6.35 -8.95 3.37
N LEU A 263 6.62 -8.13 4.38
CA LEU A 263 6.53 -6.67 4.29
C LEU A 263 7.71 -6.08 3.53
N CYS A 264 8.93 -6.58 3.77
CA CYS A 264 10.12 -6.22 2.99
C CYS A 264 9.90 -6.47 1.49
N ILE A 265 9.46 -7.67 1.08
CA ILE A 265 9.23 -7.97 -0.34
C ILE A 265 8.08 -7.14 -0.94
N ARG A 266 7.08 -6.74 -0.15
CA ARG A 266 6.04 -5.80 -0.60
C ARG A 266 6.61 -4.41 -0.86
N GLU A 267 7.51 -3.94 -0.02
CA GLU A 267 8.23 -2.68 -0.25
C GLU A 267 9.12 -2.78 -1.49
N VAL A 268 9.86 -3.88 -1.67
CA VAL A 268 10.61 -4.16 -2.91
C VAL A 268 9.71 -4.05 -4.15
N HIS A 269 8.54 -4.69 -4.12
CA HIS A 269 7.57 -4.59 -5.22
C HIS A 269 7.04 -3.15 -5.41
N ARG A 270 6.82 -2.39 -4.33
CA ARG A 270 6.37 -0.99 -4.39
C ARG A 270 7.43 -0.08 -5.01
N VAL A 271 8.68 -0.22 -4.58
CA VAL A 271 9.76 0.69 -4.97
C VAL A 271 10.34 0.39 -6.36
N LEU A 272 10.16 -0.83 -6.87
CA LEU A 272 10.47 -1.16 -8.25
C LEU A 272 9.58 -0.41 -9.23
N LYS A 273 10.16 0.15 -10.29
CA LYS A 273 9.44 0.64 -11.48
C LYS A 273 8.63 -0.49 -12.13
N PRO A 274 7.57 -0.18 -12.90
CA PRO A 274 6.98 -1.14 -13.84
C PRO A 274 8.06 -1.76 -14.73
N ASP A 275 8.02 -3.08 -14.91
CA ASP A 275 9.04 -3.91 -15.56
C ASP A 275 10.44 -3.89 -14.91
N GLY A 276 10.56 -3.27 -13.74
CA GLY A 276 11.73 -3.35 -12.88
C GLY A 276 12.00 -4.79 -12.43
N THR A 277 13.27 -5.09 -12.19
CA THR A 277 13.73 -6.45 -11.86
C THR A 277 14.03 -6.57 -10.37
N PHE A 278 13.48 -7.60 -9.75
CA PHE A 278 13.84 -8.05 -8.42
C PHE A 278 14.75 -9.26 -8.54
N ALA A 279 15.90 -9.25 -7.88
CA ALA A 279 16.75 -10.43 -7.73
C ALA A 279 17.19 -10.61 -6.27
N ILE A 280 17.17 -11.86 -5.82
CA ILE A 280 17.60 -12.23 -4.47
C ILE A 280 18.46 -13.48 -4.52
N LEU A 281 19.63 -13.40 -3.90
CA LEU A 281 20.51 -14.53 -3.65
C LEU A 281 20.29 -15.00 -2.21
N GLU A 282 19.92 -16.27 -2.03
CA GLU A 282 19.49 -16.83 -0.74
C GLU A 282 19.96 -18.28 -0.60
N ILE A 283 19.95 -18.81 0.63
CA ILE A 283 20.38 -20.18 0.91
C ILE A 283 19.52 -21.20 0.16
N ASN A 284 20.20 -22.15 -0.48
CA ASN A 284 19.59 -23.21 -1.25
C ASN A 284 19.15 -24.38 -0.36
N SER A 285 17.88 -24.40 0.02
CA SER A 285 17.23 -25.55 0.66
C SER A 285 15.86 -25.85 0.05
N SER A 286 15.32 -27.03 0.31
CA SER A 286 14.06 -27.50 -0.28
C SER A 286 12.80 -27.05 0.46
N SER A 287 12.95 -26.45 1.65
CA SER A 287 11.90 -26.25 2.68
C SER A 287 11.48 -27.53 3.42
N ASN A 288 12.19 -28.65 3.22
CA ASN A 288 11.88 -29.94 3.84
C ASN A 288 13.14 -30.63 4.34
N VAL A 289 13.27 -30.73 5.67
CA VAL A 289 14.46 -31.31 6.33
C VAL A 289 14.77 -32.75 5.93
N PHE A 290 13.76 -33.58 5.62
CA PHE A 290 13.99 -34.95 5.16
C PHE A 290 14.70 -34.96 3.81
N ARG A 291 14.28 -34.07 2.91
CA ARG A 291 14.87 -33.91 1.58
C ARG A 291 16.24 -33.24 1.67
N ASP A 292 16.38 -32.19 2.46
CA ASP A 292 17.65 -31.49 2.66
C ASP A 292 18.71 -32.43 3.23
N LYS A 293 18.34 -33.28 4.20
CA LYS A 293 19.23 -34.33 4.72
C LYS A 293 19.68 -35.31 3.64
N ALA A 294 18.76 -35.74 2.77
CA ALA A 294 19.05 -36.71 1.72
C ALA A 294 19.91 -36.13 0.58
N GLU A 295 19.66 -34.87 0.20
CA GLU A 295 20.30 -34.22 -0.95
C GLU A 295 21.62 -33.51 -0.58
N MET A 296 21.73 -32.94 0.63
CA MET A 296 22.89 -32.13 1.05
C MET A 296 23.82 -32.85 2.04
N GLY A 297 23.36 -33.94 2.66
CA GLY A 297 24.14 -34.68 3.64
C GLY A 297 24.56 -33.81 4.86
N PRO A 298 25.84 -33.85 5.29
CA PRO A 298 26.34 -33.07 6.43
C PRO A 298 26.15 -31.54 6.30
N LEU A 299 26.13 -31.01 5.08
CA LEU A 299 25.94 -29.57 4.84
C LEU A 299 24.58 -29.09 5.36
N ALA A 300 23.52 -29.90 5.27
CA ALA A 300 22.22 -29.55 5.84
C ALA A 300 22.32 -29.31 7.35
N ALA A 301 23.05 -30.17 8.08
CA ALA A 301 23.23 -30.02 9.53
C ALA A 301 23.99 -28.73 9.87
N LEU A 302 25.01 -28.38 9.09
CA LEU A 302 25.76 -27.13 9.25
C LEU A 302 24.86 -25.90 9.08
N LEU A 303 24.04 -25.86 8.02
CA LEU A 303 23.19 -24.72 7.71
C LEU A 303 21.99 -24.59 8.66
N TYR A 304 21.33 -25.70 9.03
CA TYR A 304 20.31 -25.69 10.08
C TYR A 304 20.88 -25.26 11.43
N GLY A 305 22.08 -25.74 11.78
CA GLY A 305 22.78 -25.34 13.00
C GLY A 305 23.05 -23.85 13.04
N ARG A 306 23.57 -23.27 11.95
CA ARG A 306 23.74 -21.81 11.84
C ARG A 306 22.42 -21.04 11.87
N SER A 307 21.39 -21.56 11.21
CA SER A 307 20.06 -20.95 11.28
C SER A 307 19.59 -20.84 12.73
N MET A 308 19.74 -21.91 13.50
CA MET A 308 19.33 -21.99 14.90
C MET A 308 20.15 -21.05 15.79
N LEU A 309 21.46 -20.96 15.56
CA LEU A 309 22.38 -20.20 16.41
C LEU A 309 22.43 -18.70 16.10
N HIS A 310 21.96 -18.25 14.93
CA HIS A 310 22.03 -16.85 14.51
C HIS A 310 20.79 -16.35 13.76
N CYS A 311 20.55 -16.87 12.54
CA CYS A 311 19.58 -16.29 11.60
C CYS A 311 18.15 -16.27 12.15
N LEU A 312 17.72 -17.38 12.75
CA LEU A 312 16.39 -17.48 13.34
C LEU A 312 16.22 -16.56 14.55
N PRO A 313 17.14 -16.51 15.54
CA PRO A 313 17.09 -15.52 16.62
C PRO A 313 17.01 -14.07 16.13
N VAL A 314 17.80 -13.68 15.13
CA VAL A 314 17.77 -12.32 14.56
C VAL A 314 16.42 -12.07 13.86
N GLY A 315 15.99 -12.98 12.99
CA GLY A 315 14.73 -12.88 12.25
C GLY A 315 13.47 -13.11 13.07
N SER A 316 13.58 -13.47 14.35
CA SER A 316 12.45 -13.64 15.27
C SER A 316 12.33 -12.50 16.28
N ASN A 317 13.15 -11.45 16.16
CA ASN A 317 13.26 -10.38 17.16
C ASN A 317 12.08 -9.38 17.19
N CYS A 318 10.89 -9.79 16.74
CA CYS A 318 9.65 -9.05 16.93
C CYS A 318 8.45 -9.99 17.12
N GLN A 319 7.38 -9.49 17.76
CA GLN A 319 6.24 -10.32 18.18
C GLN A 319 5.45 -10.94 17.02
N ASP A 320 5.43 -10.27 15.86
CA ASP A 320 4.71 -10.68 14.66
C ASP A 320 5.64 -11.32 13.60
N ALA A 321 6.86 -11.70 13.98
CA ALA A 321 7.85 -12.25 13.07
C ALA A 321 7.36 -13.53 12.37
N LEU A 322 7.81 -13.75 11.13
CA LEU A 322 7.53 -14.99 10.40
C LEU A 322 8.50 -16.13 10.76
N CYS A 323 9.58 -15.84 11.48
CA CYS A 323 10.54 -16.80 12.04
C CYS A 323 11.03 -17.83 10.99
N LEU A 324 11.47 -17.34 9.82
CA LEU A 324 11.78 -18.22 8.69
C LEU A 324 13.09 -18.99 8.86
N GLY A 325 14.15 -18.29 9.30
CA GLY A 325 15.51 -18.82 9.37
C GLY A 325 16.12 -19.11 7.99
N SER A 326 17.43 -19.31 7.94
CA SER A 326 18.17 -19.45 6.67
C SER A 326 17.75 -20.67 5.85
N MET A 327 17.22 -21.71 6.49
CA MET A 327 16.76 -22.94 5.83
C MET A 327 15.26 -22.92 5.45
N TRP A 328 14.67 -21.74 5.27
CA TRP A 328 13.26 -21.57 4.87
C TRP A 328 12.91 -22.24 3.54
N GLY A 329 13.81 -22.15 2.56
CA GLY A 329 13.87 -22.95 1.33
C GLY A 329 12.98 -22.50 0.15
N ARG A 330 13.26 -23.09 -1.02
CA ARG A 330 12.70 -22.71 -2.33
C ARG A 330 11.18 -22.65 -2.37
N LYS A 331 10.50 -23.65 -1.79
CA LYS A 331 9.04 -23.69 -1.84
C LYS A 331 8.44 -22.51 -1.09
N ARG A 332 8.89 -22.27 0.15
CA ARG A 332 8.40 -21.15 0.97
C ARG A 332 8.79 -19.80 0.37
N ALA A 333 10.01 -19.68 -0.18
CA ALA A 333 10.47 -18.47 -0.85
C ALA A 333 9.58 -18.10 -2.04
N VAL A 334 9.38 -19.04 -2.98
CA VAL A 334 8.52 -18.82 -4.15
C VAL A 334 7.07 -18.52 -3.73
N ASP A 335 6.52 -19.28 -2.77
CA ASP A 335 5.17 -19.03 -2.24
C ASP A 335 5.06 -17.61 -1.63
N LEU A 336 6.09 -17.14 -0.93
CA LEU A 336 6.13 -15.80 -0.34
C LEU A 336 6.23 -14.71 -1.40
N PHE A 337 7.15 -14.84 -2.36
CA PHE A 337 7.32 -13.88 -3.46
C PHE A 337 6.05 -13.78 -4.32
N ASN A 338 5.41 -14.91 -4.63
CA ASN A 338 4.11 -14.95 -5.31
C ASN A 338 3.04 -14.18 -4.53
N LYS A 339 2.95 -14.40 -3.20
CA LYS A 339 2.01 -13.67 -2.33
C LYS A 339 2.29 -12.17 -2.25
N CYS A 340 3.52 -11.75 -2.55
CA CYS A 340 3.96 -10.35 -2.49
C CYS A 340 3.99 -9.65 -3.86
N GLY A 341 3.44 -10.28 -4.92
CA GLY A 341 3.24 -9.63 -6.21
C GLY A 341 4.17 -10.09 -7.34
N PHE A 342 4.95 -11.15 -7.15
CA PHE A 342 5.87 -11.68 -8.17
C PHE A 342 5.44 -13.07 -8.67
N PRO A 343 4.38 -13.22 -9.50
CA PRO A 343 3.79 -14.52 -9.83
C PRO A 343 4.60 -15.43 -10.78
N ASN A 344 5.80 -15.02 -11.22
CA ASN A 344 6.65 -15.76 -12.17
C ASN A 344 8.12 -15.72 -11.75
N VAL A 345 8.41 -16.13 -10.51
CA VAL A 345 9.78 -16.18 -10.01
C VAL A 345 10.57 -17.25 -10.77
N ARG A 346 11.64 -16.85 -11.45
CA ARG A 346 12.66 -17.77 -11.97
C ARG A 346 13.57 -18.17 -10.82
N VAL A 347 13.77 -19.47 -10.65
CA VAL A 347 14.72 -20.03 -9.68
C VAL A 347 15.91 -20.54 -10.49
N ILE A 348 17.09 -20.02 -10.22
CA ILE A 348 18.31 -20.26 -11.00
C ILE A 348 19.35 -20.86 -10.07
N ASP A 349 19.79 -22.06 -10.39
CA ASP A 349 20.87 -22.73 -9.66
C ASP A 349 22.20 -22.01 -9.95
N THR A 350 22.97 -21.75 -8.90
CA THR A 350 24.26 -21.05 -8.98
C THR A 350 25.39 -22.04 -8.73
N GLN A 351 26.07 -22.48 -9.80
CA GLN A 351 27.20 -23.41 -9.66
C GLN A 351 28.41 -22.77 -8.96
N TYR A 352 28.52 -21.44 -9.03
CA TYR A 352 29.59 -20.64 -8.45
C TYR A 352 29.29 -20.16 -7.01
N PHE A 353 28.03 -20.22 -6.56
CA PHE A 353 27.64 -19.98 -5.17
C PHE A 353 27.03 -21.26 -4.60
N PRO A 354 27.85 -22.18 -4.05
CA PRO A 354 27.46 -23.58 -3.83
C PRO A 354 26.36 -23.76 -2.78
N ILE A 355 26.19 -22.80 -1.87
CA ILE A 355 25.16 -22.83 -0.84
C ILE A 355 23.95 -21.95 -1.16
N ASN A 356 23.97 -21.22 -2.28
CA ASN A 356 22.93 -20.27 -2.63
C ASN A 356 22.13 -20.71 -3.85
N VAL A 357 21.01 -20.03 -4.05
CA VAL A 357 20.16 -20.09 -5.23
C VAL A 357 19.70 -18.67 -5.54
N LEU A 358 19.64 -18.34 -6.83
CA LEU A 358 19.24 -17.02 -7.30
C LEU A 358 17.76 -17.06 -7.69
N TYR A 359 16.95 -16.20 -7.08
CA TYR A 359 15.59 -15.94 -7.51
C TYR A 359 15.54 -14.63 -8.29
N CYS A 360 14.84 -14.64 -9.41
CA CYS A 360 14.64 -13.44 -10.23
C CYS A 360 13.19 -13.30 -10.61
N ALA A 361 12.63 -12.11 -10.45
CA ALA A 361 11.29 -11.78 -10.90
C ALA A 361 11.27 -10.39 -11.52
N GLN A 362 10.29 -10.14 -12.38
CA GLN A 362 10.00 -8.78 -12.83
C GLN A 362 8.69 -8.32 -12.23
N LYS A 363 8.60 -7.04 -11.89
CA LYS A 363 7.33 -6.37 -11.64
C LYS A 363 6.58 -6.23 -12.96
N LYS A 364 5.78 -7.22 -13.32
CA LYS A 364 4.93 -7.17 -14.52
C LYS A 364 3.65 -6.38 -14.22
N LEU A 365 3.22 -5.52 -15.14
CA LEU A 365 1.81 -5.14 -15.23
C LEU A 365 1.02 -6.44 -15.53
N SER A 366 0.35 -7.00 -14.53
CA SER A 366 -0.10 -8.41 -14.55
C SER A 366 -1.06 -8.77 -15.71
N SER A 367 -0.73 -9.83 -16.45
CA SER A 367 -1.51 -10.49 -17.52
C SER A 367 -2.05 -11.88 -17.10
N PHE A 368 -2.59 -12.01 -15.88
CA PHE A 368 -3.02 -13.30 -15.29
C PHE A 368 -4.56 -13.42 -15.24
N LEU A 369 -5.22 -13.82 -16.34
CA LEU A 369 -6.69 -14.07 -16.36
C LEU A 369 -7.06 -15.22 -17.30
N ASN A 370 -6.80 -16.46 -16.89
CA ASN A 370 -7.44 -17.63 -17.51
C ASN A 370 -8.02 -18.58 -16.46
N ARG A 371 -9.28 -18.98 -16.69
CA ARG A 371 -10.12 -19.99 -16.03
C ARG A 371 -10.72 -19.62 -14.67
N ILE A 372 -12.05 -19.52 -14.64
CA ILE A 372 -12.97 -20.48 -13.99
C ILE A 372 -14.40 -20.19 -14.48
N ASP A 373 -15.05 -21.24 -14.99
CA ASP A 373 -16.40 -21.26 -15.54
C ASP A 373 -17.52 -21.07 -14.51
N GLY A 374 -18.67 -20.60 -15.01
CA GLY A 374 -19.99 -21.00 -14.52
C GLY A 374 -20.74 -19.97 -13.67
N ASN A 375 -21.60 -19.18 -14.34
CA ASN A 375 -22.71 -18.41 -13.77
C ASN A 375 -22.36 -17.22 -12.86
N LYS A 376 -22.02 -16.06 -13.45
CA LYS A 376 -22.26 -14.73 -12.86
C LYS A 376 -22.03 -13.60 -13.87
N THR A 377 -22.98 -12.66 -13.83
CA THR A 377 -22.93 -11.23 -14.15
C THR A 377 -21.78 -10.79 -15.06
N GLU A 378 -22.13 -10.45 -16.31
CA GLU A 378 -21.27 -9.81 -17.32
C GLU A 378 -20.31 -8.79 -16.69
N MET A 379 -19.06 -9.21 -16.51
CA MET A 379 -17.92 -8.31 -16.39
C MET A 379 -17.43 -8.06 -17.81
N ILE A 380 -17.56 -6.81 -18.25
CA ILE A 380 -17.02 -6.37 -19.53
C ILE A 380 -15.50 -6.56 -19.48
N ASN A 381 -15.02 -7.49 -20.31
CA ASN A 381 -13.63 -7.65 -20.67
C ASN A 381 -13.10 -6.29 -21.16
N ILE A 382 -12.19 -5.68 -20.41
CA ILE A 382 -11.30 -4.64 -20.96
C ILE A 382 -10.04 -5.38 -21.43
N THR A 383 -10.20 -6.14 -22.50
CA THR A 383 -9.09 -6.66 -23.32
C THR A 383 -9.36 -6.17 -24.72
N ARG A 384 -8.37 -5.48 -25.31
CA ARG A 384 -8.29 -5.02 -26.71
C ARG A 384 -9.63 -5.00 -27.46
N SER A 385 -10.17 -3.80 -27.71
CA SER A 385 -11.05 -3.67 -28.86
C SER A 385 -10.29 -4.18 -30.07
N GLU A 386 -10.83 -5.20 -30.73
CA GLU A 386 -10.54 -5.53 -32.11
C GLU A 386 -11.04 -4.35 -32.96
N GLU A 387 -10.29 -3.26 -32.92
CA GLU A 387 -10.34 -2.06 -33.76
C GLU A 387 -9.50 -1.00 -33.04
N GLY A 388 -8.49 -0.46 -33.73
CA GLY A 388 -7.41 0.35 -33.17
C GLY A 388 -7.82 1.69 -32.56
N ASN A 389 -8.42 1.67 -31.36
CA ASN A 389 -8.63 2.86 -30.54
C ASN A 389 -8.37 2.52 -29.06
N SER A 390 -7.29 3.06 -28.49
CA SER A 390 -6.95 2.83 -27.07
C SER A 390 -7.96 3.55 -26.18
N THR A 391 -8.93 2.83 -25.62
CA THR A 391 -9.90 3.39 -24.65
C THR A 391 -9.16 3.96 -23.44
N LYS A 392 -9.37 5.25 -23.17
CA LYS A 392 -8.81 5.97 -22.01
C LYS A 392 -9.83 6.08 -20.89
N TYR A 393 -9.38 6.12 -19.65
CA TYR A 393 -10.20 6.09 -18.45
C TYR A 393 -9.94 7.28 -17.54
N LEU A 394 -10.96 7.68 -16.76
CA LEU A 394 -10.89 8.73 -15.75
C LEU A 394 -11.53 8.24 -14.44
N SER A 395 -10.93 8.56 -13.32
CA SER A 395 -11.49 8.31 -11.98
C SER A 395 -11.21 9.48 -11.05
N PHE A 396 -12.02 9.63 -10.00
CA PHE A 396 -11.84 10.63 -8.94
C PHE A 396 -11.53 9.97 -7.61
N ARG A 397 -10.88 10.70 -6.70
CA ARG A 397 -10.84 10.36 -5.27
C ARG A 397 -12.21 10.65 -4.65
N LEU A 398 -13.11 9.68 -4.76
CA LEU A 398 -14.47 9.80 -4.23
C LEU A 398 -14.47 9.87 -2.69
N SER A 399 -15.47 10.54 -2.13
CA SER A 399 -15.68 10.70 -0.69
C SER A 399 -16.80 9.77 -0.16
N PRO A 400 -16.54 8.46 0.03
CA PRO A 400 -17.57 7.48 0.35
C PRO A 400 -18.21 7.67 1.74
N TYR A 401 -17.56 8.41 2.64
CA TYR A 401 -18.09 8.75 3.97
C TYR A 401 -19.16 9.85 3.92
N SER A 402 -19.27 10.58 2.81
CA SER A 402 -20.19 11.69 2.66
C SER A 402 -21.65 11.26 2.47
N ARG A 403 -22.58 12.24 2.48
CA ARG A 403 -24.00 11.99 2.25
C ARG A 403 -24.35 12.00 0.75
N LEU A 404 -25.54 11.49 0.44
CA LEU A 404 -26.03 11.26 -0.93
C LEU A 404 -25.85 12.46 -1.88
N GLY A 405 -26.10 13.69 -1.43
CA GLY A 405 -25.92 14.89 -2.27
C GLY A 405 -24.48 15.08 -2.76
N ASN A 406 -23.48 14.82 -1.91
CA ASN A 406 -22.06 14.89 -2.30
C ASN A 406 -21.74 13.79 -3.31
N HIS A 407 -22.26 12.57 -3.08
CA HIS A 407 -22.05 11.44 -4.01
C HIS A 407 -22.60 11.72 -5.40
N LEU A 408 -23.78 12.37 -5.49
CA LEU A 408 -24.36 12.76 -6.78
C LEU A 408 -23.49 13.81 -7.49
N PHE A 409 -22.94 14.79 -6.77
CA PHE A 409 -21.98 15.76 -7.34
C PHE A 409 -20.76 15.06 -7.92
N GLU A 410 -20.09 14.21 -7.13
CA GLU A 410 -18.88 13.53 -7.57
C GLU A 410 -19.11 12.65 -8.81
N LEU A 411 -20.21 11.90 -8.87
CA LEU A 411 -20.51 11.03 -10.01
C LEU A 411 -20.96 11.79 -11.25
N SER A 412 -21.75 12.85 -11.07
CA SER A 412 -22.16 13.72 -12.18
C SER A 412 -20.97 14.49 -12.76
N ALA A 413 -20.09 15.01 -11.91
CA ALA A 413 -18.84 15.64 -12.33
C ALA A 413 -17.91 14.64 -13.01
N LEU A 414 -17.77 13.42 -12.46
CA LEU A 414 -16.98 12.37 -13.10
C LEU A 414 -17.48 12.07 -14.51
N LEU A 415 -18.80 11.93 -14.69
CA LEU A 415 -19.40 11.70 -16.00
C LEU A 415 -19.14 12.87 -16.97
N GLY A 416 -19.38 14.11 -16.53
CA GLY A 416 -19.21 15.29 -17.38
C GLY A 416 -17.75 15.58 -17.76
N VAL A 417 -16.82 15.49 -16.80
CA VAL A 417 -15.38 15.64 -17.05
C VAL A 417 -14.86 14.51 -17.94
N SER A 418 -15.31 13.27 -17.73
CA SER A 418 -14.92 12.14 -18.58
C SER A 418 -15.33 12.38 -20.03
N ARG A 419 -16.54 12.90 -20.29
CA ARG A 419 -16.99 13.25 -21.64
C ARG A 419 -16.15 14.35 -22.26
N LEU A 420 -15.86 15.42 -21.51
CA LEU A 420 -15.03 16.52 -21.98
C LEU A 420 -13.63 16.04 -22.38
N LEU A 421 -13.04 15.13 -21.59
CA LEU A 421 -11.72 14.56 -21.83
C LEU A 421 -11.71 13.36 -22.77
N LYS A 422 -12.86 12.95 -23.32
CA LYS A 422 -13.03 11.74 -24.14
C LYS A 422 -12.50 10.47 -23.46
N ARG A 423 -12.82 10.30 -22.18
CA ARG A 423 -12.44 9.17 -21.32
C ARG A 423 -13.69 8.43 -20.84
N THR A 424 -13.52 7.18 -20.45
CA THR A 424 -14.53 6.35 -19.80
C THR A 424 -14.47 6.55 -18.28
N PRO A 425 -15.56 6.91 -17.60
CA PRO A 425 -15.56 7.12 -16.16
C PRO A 425 -15.49 5.79 -15.39
N LEU A 426 -14.61 5.74 -14.39
CA LEU A 426 -14.37 4.61 -13.51
C LEU A 426 -14.73 4.95 -12.06
N PHE A 427 -15.46 4.04 -11.41
CA PHE A 427 -15.71 4.03 -9.98
C PHE A 427 -14.94 2.90 -9.33
N PHE A 428 -14.02 3.22 -8.41
CA PHE A 428 -13.30 2.22 -7.63
C PHE A 428 -14.01 1.94 -6.30
N MET A 429 -14.37 0.68 -6.06
CA MET A 429 -14.81 0.21 -4.73
C MET A 429 -13.59 -0.12 -3.86
N ASN A 430 -12.86 0.89 -3.45
CA ASN A 430 -11.59 0.77 -2.72
C ASN A 430 -11.70 1.12 -1.22
N ASN A 431 -12.92 1.26 -0.69
CA ASN A 431 -13.18 1.57 0.72
C ASN A 431 -14.34 0.71 1.23
N LYS A 432 -14.30 0.30 2.51
CA LYS A 432 -15.40 -0.39 3.21
C LYS A 432 -16.75 0.34 3.10
N LEU A 433 -16.73 1.66 2.92
CA LEU A 433 -17.92 2.50 2.73
C LEU A 433 -18.33 2.67 1.26
N SER A 434 -17.46 2.34 0.28
CA SER A 434 -17.79 2.44 -1.16
C SER A 434 -19.00 1.60 -1.56
N PRO A 435 -19.22 0.37 -1.05
CA PRO A 435 -20.46 -0.36 -1.28
C PRO A 435 -21.71 0.38 -0.79
N LYS A 436 -21.63 1.11 0.33
CA LYS A 436 -22.74 1.93 0.85
C LYS A 436 -23.01 3.14 -0.04
N MET A 437 -21.95 3.84 -0.47
CA MET A 437 -22.06 4.93 -1.46
C MET A 437 -22.70 4.42 -2.75
N LEU A 438 -22.20 3.31 -3.30
CA LEU A 438 -22.71 2.67 -4.51
C LEU A 438 -24.18 2.26 -4.35
N LYS A 439 -24.55 1.65 -3.22
CA LYS A 439 -25.93 1.27 -2.93
C LYS A 439 -26.84 2.51 -2.88
N ASN A 440 -26.48 3.52 -2.09
CA ASN A 440 -27.30 4.73 -1.91
C ASN A 440 -27.50 5.48 -3.23
N THR A 441 -26.44 5.62 -4.02
CA THR A 441 -26.49 6.28 -5.33
C THR A 441 -27.23 5.44 -6.37
N LYS A 442 -27.04 4.11 -6.42
CA LYS A 442 -27.84 3.22 -7.27
C LYS A 442 -29.32 3.24 -6.90
N THR A 443 -29.67 3.36 -5.61
CA THR A 443 -31.06 3.50 -5.18
C THR A 443 -31.65 4.82 -5.65
N ALA A 444 -30.91 5.94 -5.60
CA ALA A 444 -31.44 7.24 -5.99
C ALA A 444 -31.44 7.47 -7.51
N MET A 445 -30.33 7.14 -8.18
CA MET A 445 -30.03 7.48 -9.56
C MET A 445 -29.38 6.30 -10.30
N PRO A 446 -30.07 5.16 -10.45
CA PRO A 446 -29.50 3.96 -11.07
C PRO A 446 -29.00 4.18 -12.49
N GLY A 447 -29.61 5.10 -13.25
CA GLY A 447 -29.27 5.33 -14.66
C GLY A 447 -27.83 5.82 -14.90
N ILE A 448 -27.22 6.52 -13.93
CA ILE A 448 -25.85 7.05 -14.12
C ILE A 448 -24.82 5.93 -14.25
N PHE A 449 -25.07 4.77 -13.62
CA PHE A 449 -24.18 3.61 -13.65
C PHE A 449 -24.22 2.85 -14.97
N LYS A 450 -25.09 3.23 -15.92
CA LYS A 450 -24.98 2.76 -17.32
C LYS A 450 -23.74 3.32 -18.02
N HIS A 451 -23.21 4.43 -17.52
CA HIS A 451 -22.08 5.13 -18.12
C HIS A 451 -20.79 4.98 -17.33
N ILE A 452 -20.88 4.58 -16.06
CA ILE A 452 -19.75 4.45 -15.14
C ILE A 452 -19.40 2.98 -14.95
N VAL A 453 -18.17 2.63 -15.28
CA VAL A 453 -17.65 1.29 -15.02
C VAL A 453 -17.30 1.18 -13.54
N VAL A 454 -17.93 0.23 -12.85
CA VAL A 454 -17.71 0.00 -11.41
C VAL A 454 -16.74 -1.16 -11.21
N VAL A 455 -15.63 -0.90 -10.55
CA VAL A 455 -14.56 -1.87 -10.29
C VAL A 455 -14.61 -2.28 -8.82
N ASN A 456 -14.77 -3.58 -8.53
CA ASN A 456 -14.94 -4.08 -7.16
C ASN A 456 -13.61 -4.34 -6.43
N ASP A 457 -13.66 -4.30 -5.10
CA ASP A 457 -12.59 -4.70 -4.20
C ASP A 457 -12.17 -6.16 -4.44
N THR A 458 -13.02 -7.07 -4.91
CA THR A 458 -12.56 -8.45 -5.25
C THR A 458 -11.60 -8.46 -6.44
N VAL A 459 -11.78 -7.54 -7.40
CA VAL A 459 -10.83 -7.32 -8.49
C VAL A 459 -9.60 -6.57 -7.98
N ILE A 460 -9.74 -5.66 -7.00
CA ILE A 460 -8.60 -4.98 -6.33
C ILE A 460 -7.86 -5.91 -5.34
N GLN A 461 -8.47 -6.93 -4.74
CA GLN A 461 -7.84 -7.92 -3.84
C GLN A 461 -7.19 -9.06 -4.63
N ILE A 462 -7.60 -9.25 -5.90
CA ILE A 462 -6.92 -10.09 -6.88
C ILE A 462 -5.79 -9.30 -7.58
N ILE A 463 -5.91 -7.97 -7.71
CA ILE A 463 -4.89 -7.07 -8.31
C ILE A 463 -3.91 -6.48 -7.27
N LEU A 464 -4.28 -6.37 -5.99
CA LEU A 464 -3.52 -5.69 -4.92
C LEU A 464 -3.81 -6.32 -3.56
N ARG A 465 -2.91 -7.19 -3.08
CA ARG A 465 -2.83 -7.54 -1.64
C ARG A 465 -1.69 -6.75 -0.99
N THR A 466 -1.95 -5.53 -0.55
CA THR A 466 -1.29 -4.94 0.64
C THR A 466 -2.33 -4.14 1.42
N GLN A 467 -2.57 -4.52 2.68
CA GLN A 467 -3.43 -3.73 3.57
C GLN A 467 -2.58 -2.83 4.43
N SER A 468 -2.79 -1.53 4.31
CA SER A 468 -3.08 -0.70 5.47
C SER A 468 -4.13 0.34 5.07
N ASN A 469 -4.95 0.69 6.04
CA ASN A 469 -6.18 1.44 5.87
C ASN A 469 -5.94 2.82 5.25
N PHE A 470 -6.13 2.98 3.94
CA PHE A 470 -6.75 4.14 3.28
C PHE A 470 -6.91 3.81 1.79
N ALA A 471 -8.06 4.17 1.24
CA ALA A 471 -8.51 3.83 -0.10
C ALA A 471 -7.54 4.27 -1.21
N GLN A 472 -6.75 3.34 -1.78
CA GLN A 472 -5.92 3.64 -2.95
C GLN A 472 -6.56 3.14 -4.25
N VAL A 473 -6.37 3.95 -5.28
CA VAL A 473 -6.74 3.73 -6.68
C VAL A 473 -5.66 2.83 -7.33
N PRO A 474 -5.98 2.01 -8.35
CA PRO A 474 -5.00 1.12 -8.95
C PRO A 474 -3.74 1.86 -9.42
N THR A 475 -2.57 1.28 -9.17
CA THR A 475 -1.21 1.78 -9.44
C THR A 475 -0.95 2.18 -10.90
N ILE A 476 -1.84 1.79 -11.82
CA ILE A 476 -1.78 2.11 -13.26
C ILE A 476 -2.34 3.52 -13.55
N ALA A 477 -3.12 4.11 -12.63
CA ALA A 477 -3.70 5.42 -12.83
C ALA A 477 -2.75 6.54 -12.39
N ARG A 478 -2.38 7.44 -13.31
CA ARG A 478 -1.61 8.65 -12.97
C ARG A 478 -2.44 9.48 -12.00
N SER A 479 -2.03 9.54 -10.74
CA SER A 479 -2.58 10.48 -9.77
C SER A 479 -2.19 11.89 -10.17
N THR A 480 -3.19 12.71 -10.46
CA THR A 480 -3.02 14.10 -10.91
C THR A 480 -3.72 15.01 -9.93
N PHE A 481 -2.97 15.97 -9.38
CA PHE A 481 -3.53 17.04 -8.58
C PHE A 481 -4.40 17.92 -9.46
N PHE A 482 -5.69 17.94 -9.15
CA PHE A 482 -6.69 18.73 -9.82
C PHE A 482 -7.80 19.00 -8.81
N ASN A 483 -8.27 20.24 -8.75
CA ASN A 483 -9.33 20.74 -7.87
C ASN A 483 -9.19 20.32 -6.40
N GLN A 484 -8.21 20.91 -5.72
CA GLN A 484 -7.89 20.63 -4.30
C GLN A 484 -8.75 21.42 -3.30
N ARG A 485 -9.68 22.27 -3.76
CA ARG A 485 -10.58 23.08 -2.91
C ARG A 485 -12.03 22.65 -3.09
N CYS A 486 -12.83 22.79 -2.03
CA CYS A 486 -14.08 22.03 -1.91
C CYS A 486 -15.19 22.38 -2.91
N CYS A 487 -15.34 23.57 -3.45
CA CYS A 487 -16.52 23.96 -4.24
C CYS A 487 -16.13 25.08 -5.22
N VAL A 488 -14.97 24.93 -5.84
CA VAL A 488 -14.40 25.88 -6.80
C VAL A 488 -14.25 25.18 -8.14
N TYR A 489 -14.53 25.89 -9.23
CA TYR A 489 -14.35 25.35 -10.56
C TYR A 489 -12.92 25.54 -11.05
N GLU A 490 -12.26 24.42 -11.31
CA GLU A 490 -11.05 24.37 -12.12
C GLU A 490 -11.40 23.77 -13.48
N ASP A 491 -10.94 24.38 -14.57
CA ASP A 491 -11.28 23.97 -15.93
C ASP A 491 -10.58 22.64 -16.30
N PRO A 492 -11.32 21.54 -16.54
CA PRO A 492 -10.69 20.26 -16.86
C PRO A 492 -9.91 20.25 -18.17
N ARG A 493 -10.08 21.25 -19.06
CA ARG A 493 -9.34 21.32 -20.33
C ARG A 493 -7.82 21.37 -20.14
N ILE A 494 -7.34 21.79 -18.97
CA ILE A 494 -5.91 21.73 -18.61
C ILE A 494 -5.37 20.29 -18.60
N LEU A 495 -6.25 19.30 -18.48
CA LEU A 495 -5.91 17.86 -18.45
C LEU A 495 -5.89 17.22 -19.86
N LEU A 496 -6.22 17.96 -20.92
CA LEU A 496 -6.26 17.44 -22.30
C LEU A 496 -4.89 16.98 -22.81
N SER A 497 -3.81 17.58 -22.30
CA SER A 497 -2.43 17.19 -22.62
C SER A 497 -2.02 15.89 -21.93
N ILE A 498 -2.79 15.38 -20.97
CA ILE A 498 -2.45 14.16 -20.24
C ILE A 498 -2.93 12.95 -21.04
N ASP A 499 -1.97 12.23 -21.61
CA ASP A 499 -2.25 11.15 -22.55
C ASP A 499 -2.41 9.77 -21.90
N ASN A 500 -2.10 9.64 -20.60
CA ASN A 500 -2.13 8.38 -19.87
C ASN A 500 -3.44 7.61 -20.09
N GLN A 501 -3.35 6.30 -20.30
CA GLN A 501 -4.54 5.46 -20.47
C GLN A 501 -5.49 5.55 -19.26
N TYR A 502 -4.94 5.61 -18.05
CA TYR A 502 -5.72 5.78 -16.81
C TYR A 502 -5.34 7.08 -16.12
N LEU A 503 -6.31 7.97 -15.94
CA LEU A 503 -6.15 9.23 -15.24
C LEU A 503 -6.94 9.19 -13.92
N HIS A 504 -6.29 9.51 -12.81
CA HIS A 504 -6.93 9.62 -11.50
C HIS A 504 -6.78 11.03 -10.96
N LEU A 505 -7.88 11.71 -10.68
CA LEU A 505 -7.85 13.06 -10.11
C LEU A 505 -7.99 12.99 -8.58
N THR A 506 -7.04 13.62 -7.88
CA THR A 506 -6.96 13.53 -6.41
C THR A 506 -7.83 14.55 -5.67
N GLY A 507 -8.48 15.46 -6.39
CA GLY A 507 -9.48 16.37 -5.83
C GLY A 507 -10.64 15.62 -5.18
N ILE A 508 -11.39 16.33 -4.34
CA ILE A 508 -12.53 15.77 -3.60
C ILE A 508 -13.80 16.57 -3.90
N TYR A 509 -14.96 15.94 -3.79
CA TYR A 509 -16.29 16.55 -3.93
C TYR A 509 -16.70 17.03 -5.32
N PHE A 510 -15.85 17.77 -6.03
CA PHE A 510 -16.14 18.31 -7.36
C PHE A 510 -17.51 19.02 -7.44
N GLN A 511 -17.83 19.81 -6.40
CA GLN A 511 -19.14 20.44 -6.21
C GLN A 511 -19.29 21.71 -7.05
N SER A 512 -19.19 21.58 -8.37
CA SER A 512 -19.53 22.63 -9.31
C SER A 512 -20.40 22.09 -10.44
N TYR A 513 -21.50 22.81 -10.72
CA TYR A 513 -22.38 22.46 -11.83
C TYR A 513 -21.68 22.57 -13.19
N LYS A 514 -20.60 23.36 -13.26
CA LYS A 514 -19.82 23.60 -14.48
C LYS A 514 -19.17 22.31 -14.99
N TYR A 515 -18.94 21.31 -14.13
CA TYR A 515 -18.43 20.00 -14.56
C TYR A 515 -19.42 19.15 -15.36
N PHE A 516 -20.71 19.42 -15.23
CA PHE A 516 -21.78 18.69 -15.92
C PHE A 516 -22.82 19.67 -16.49
N GLN A 517 -22.34 20.81 -16.96
CA GLN A 517 -23.17 21.86 -17.54
C GLN A 517 -23.98 21.32 -18.72
N GLY A 518 -25.28 21.62 -18.74
CA GLY A 518 -26.20 21.14 -19.78
C GLY A 518 -26.75 19.73 -19.57
N MET A 519 -26.28 18.98 -18.56
CA MET A 519 -26.71 17.59 -18.34
C MET A 519 -27.99 17.45 -17.50
N ARG A 520 -28.77 18.52 -17.30
CA ARG A 520 -29.93 18.50 -16.38
C ARG A 520 -30.98 17.45 -16.75
N ASN A 521 -31.45 17.46 -17.99
CA ASN A 521 -32.51 16.56 -18.44
C ASN A 521 -32.05 15.10 -18.37
N GLU A 522 -30.81 14.85 -18.78
CA GLU A 522 -30.17 13.54 -18.72
C GLU A 522 -30.01 13.04 -17.28
N LEU A 523 -29.40 13.82 -16.38
CA LEU A 523 -29.25 13.41 -14.98
C LEU A 523 -30.60 13.21 -14.29
N THR A 524 -31.61 14.03 -14.63
CA THR A 524 -32.99 13.87 -14.11
C THR A 524 -33.63 12.56 -14.59
N SER A 525 -33.30 12.10 -15.81
CA SER A 525 -33.76 10.82 -16.37
C SER A 525 -33.12 9.60 -15.70
N TYR A 526 -31.97 9.78 -15.05
CA TYR A 526 -31.29 8.68 -14.36
C TYR A 526 -31.84 8.39 -12.97
N LEU A 527 -32.66 9.28 -12.41
CA LEU A 527 -33.36 9.05 -11.14
C LEU A 527 -34.20 7.77 -11.22
N LYS A 528 -34.31 7.07 -10.08
CA LYS A 528 -35.21 5.91 -9.99
C LYS A 528 -36.64 6.33 -10.31
N GLU A 529 -37.44 5.36 -10.74
CA GLU A 529 -38.89 5.56 -10.79
C GLU A 529 -39.52 5.04 -9.50
N ALA A 530 -40.36 5.87 -8.91
CA ALA A 530 -41.15 5.55 -7.73
C ALA A 530 -42.48 6.32 -7.79
N ASN A 531 -43.51 5.73 -7.19
CA ASN A 531 -44.79 6.39 -7.00
C ASN A 531 -44.89 6.88 -5.55
N ILE A 532 -44.94 8.20 -5.35
CA ILE A 532 -44.93 8.83 -4.03
C ILE A 532 -46.34 9.37 -3.73
N SER A 533 -47.19 8.53 -3.16
CA SER A 533 -48.61 8.85 -2.91
C SER A 533 -48.89 9.41 -1.51
N ASN A 534 -47.88 9.50 -0.64
CA ASN A 534 -48.02 9.92 0.74
C ASN A 534 -47.68 11.40 0.99
N LEU A 535 -47.58 12.19 -0.07
CA LEU A 535 -47.40 13.65 -0.06
C LEU A 535 -48.29 14.28 -1.15
N PRO A 536 -48.67 15.57 -1.05
CA PRO A 536 -49.50 16.21 -2.06
C PRO A 536 -48.84 16.23 -3.44
N GLU A 537 -49.60 16.05 -4.52
CA GLU A 537 -49.05 16.13 -5.88
C GLU A 537 -49.22 17.54 -6.46
N SER A 538 -48.27 17.97 -7.29
CA SER A 538 -48.45 19.20 -8.07
C SER A 538 -49.18 18.86 -9.36
N ASP A 539 -50.40 19.37 -9.47
CA ASP A 539 -51.30 19.18 -10.59
C ASP A 539 -51.85 20.54 -11.07
N LYS A 540 -52.95 20.51 -11.82
CA LYS A 540 -53.65 21.72 -12.29
C LYS A 540 -54.24 22.58 -11.16
N ASN A 541 -54.46 22.00 -9.98
CA ASN A 541 -55.14 22.65 -8.86
C ASN A 541 -54.19 22.99 -7.69
N THR A 542 -53.06 22.30 -7.59
CA THR A 542 -52.16 22.34 -6.43
C THR A 542 -50.77 22.83 -6.85
N PHE A 543 -50.35 23.94 -6.25
CA PHE A 543 -48.99 24.45 -6.33
C PHE A 543 -48.19 23.96 -5.13
N VAL A 544 -47.01 23.39 -5.38
CA VAL A 544 -46.17 22.79 -4.34
C VAL A 544 -44.85 23.55 -4.23
N THR A 545 -44.68 24.22 -3.09
CA THR A 545 -43.41 24.82 -2.67
C THR A 545 -42.66 23.81 -1.80
N CYS A 546 -41.45 23.45 -2.19
CA CYS A 546 -40.62 22.52 -1.44
C CYS A 546 -39.51 23.26 -0.72
N VAL A 547 -39.28 22.94 0.55
CA VAL A 547 -38.18 23.52 1.33
C VAL A 547 -37.29 22.42 1.87
N HIS A 548 -35.99 22.57 1.63
CA HIS A 548 -35.00 21.70 2.24
C HIS A 548 -34.38 22.37 3.47
N ILE A 549 -34.51 21.69 4.61
CA ILE A 549 -33.96 22.00 5.91
C ILE A 549 -32.72 21.14 6.15
N ARG A 550 -31.64 21.78 6.59
CA ARG A 550 -30.43 21.11 7.02
C ARG A 550 -29.91 21.73 8.30
N LYS A 551 -29.91 20.97 9.38
CA LYS A 551 -29.45 21.44 10.69
C LYS A 551 -28.47 20.47 11.35
N GLY A 552 -28.72 19.17 11.22
CA GLY A 552 -28.09 18.11 12.01
C GLY A 552 -26.57 18.25 12.16
N ASP A 553 -25.81 17.90 11.12
CA ASP A 553 -24.35 17.99 11.15
C ASP A 553 -23.80 19.41 10.91
N PHE A 554 -24.60 20.33 10.36
CA PHE A 554 -24.13 21.67 9.99
C PHE A 554 -23.71 22.50 11.19
N LEU A 555 -24.48 22.42 12.29
CA LEU A 555 -24.14 23.12 13.54
C LEU A 555 -22.80 22.64 14.11
N ALA A 556 -22.50 21.34 14.01
CA ALA A 556 -21.25 20.77 14.52
C ALA A 556 -20.02 21.15 13.69
N HIS A 557 -20.19 21.50 12.41
CA HIS A 557 -19.09 21.80 11.48
C HIS A 557 -18.92 23.29 11.18
N GLY A 558 -19.67 24.18 11.86
CA GLY A 558 -19.61 25.63 11.61
C GLY A 558 -20.13 26.03 10.23
N LEU A 559 -21.06 25.26 9.66
CA LEU A 559 -21.74 25.56 8.41
C LEU A 559 -23.05 26.30 8.69
N ALA A 560 -23.52 27.10 7.73
CA ALA A 560 -24.75 27.86 7.84
C ALA A 560 -25.98 26.92 7.80
N ALA A 561 -26.42 26.51 8.99
CA ALA A 561 -27.61 25.68 9.21
C ALA A 561 -28.91 26.45 8.93
N SER A 562 -29.98 25.73 8.63
CA SER A 562 -31.32 26.30 8.47
C SER A 562 -31.77 27.04 9.73
N ASP A 563 -32.14 28.30 9.53
CA ASP A 563 -32.72 29.16 10.57
C ASP A 563 -34.23 29.34 10.39
N SER A 564 -34.96 29.42 11.50
CA SER A 564 -36.41 29.50 11.50
C SER A 564 -36.95 30.85 11.02
N VAL A 565 -36.25 31.95 11.32
CA VAL A 565 -36.65 33.30 10.91
C VAL A 565 -36.46 33.44 9.42
N PHE A 566 -35.26 33.11 8.93
CA PHE A 566 -34.97 33.12 7.49
C PHE A 566 -35.91 32.21 6.71
N THR A 567 -36.10 30.96 7.15
CA THR A 567 -36.93 29.98 6.42
C THR A 567 -38.37 30.47 6.25
N LYS A 568 -39.00 30.97 7.33
CA LYS A 568 -40.38 31.46 7.28
C LYS A 568 -40.51 32.71 6.41
N ALA A 569 -39.60 33.67 6.57
CA ALA A 569 -39.60 34.90 5.79
C ALA A 569 -39.33 34.63 4.29
N ALA A 570 -38.45 33.67 3.97
CA ALA A 570 -38.17 33.25 2.60
C ALA A 570 -39.37 32.54 1.96
N LEU A 571 -40.07 31.68 2.70
CA LEU A 571 -41.31 31.06 2.22
C LEU A 571 -42.40 32.10 1.96
N GLU A 572 -42.56 33.10 2.83
CA GLU A 572 -43.51 34.19 2.61
C GLU A 572 -43.12 35.06 1.40
N PHE A 573 -41.82 35.30 1.20
CA PHE A 573 -41.33 35.98 0.00
C PHE A 573 -41.66 35.21 -1.28
N ILE A 574 -41.45 33.90 -1.28
CA ILE A 574 -41.79 33.00 -2.41
C ILE A 574 -43.30 32.97 -2.63
N ARG A 575 -44.09 32.91 -1.55
CA ARG A 575 -45.56 32.92 -1.60
C ARG A 575 -46.08 34.14 -2.35
N LYS A 576 -45.62 35.34 -1.98
CA LYS A 576 -46.00 36.59 -2.66
C LYS A 576 -45.52 36.66 -4.12
N ARG A 577 -44.35 36.10 -4.40
CA ARG A 577 -43.71 36.25 -5.72
C ARG A 577 -44.19 35.24 -6.75
N GLU A 578 -44.40 34.00 -6.35
CA GLU A 578 -44.66 32.86 -7.23
C GLU A 578 -46.06 32.27 -6.98
N GLU A 579 -46.43 32.05 -5.71
CA GLU A 579 -47.70 31.38 -5.41
C GLU A 579 -48.90 32.27 -5.73
N GLU A 580 -48.88 33.55 -5.34
CA GLU A 580 -49.95 34.51 -5.64
C GLU A 580 -50.11 34.76 -7.15
N LYS A 581 -49.05 34.53 -7.95
CA LYS A 581 -49.11 34.64 -9.42
C LYS A 581 -49.63 33.37 -10.10
N SER A 582 -49.61 32.23 -9.40
CA SER A 582 -50.04 30.96 -9.96
C SER A 582 -51.56 30.82 -9.88
N GLU A 583 -52.21 30.52 -11.01
CA GLU A 583 -53.66 30.28 -11.12
C GLU A 583 -54.17 29.07 -10.32
N LYS A 584 -53.28 28.17 -9.89
CA LYS A 584 -53.62 27.00 -9.07
C LYS A 584 -54.21 27.42 -7.70
N PRO A 585 -55.45 27.04 -7.35
CA PRO A 585 -56.13 27.51 -6.13
C PRO A 585 -55.52 26.99 -4.82
N ARG A 586 -54.96 25.77 -4.80
CA ARG A 586 -54.40 25.18 -3.58
C ARG A 586 -52.90 25.41 -3.53
N LYS A 587 -52.40 25.99 -2.43
CA LYS A 587 -50.96 26.16 -2.16
C LYS A 587 -50.53 25.27 -1.01
N VAL A 588 -49.48 24.50 -1.19
CA VAL A 588 -48.93 23.64 -0.16
C VAL A 588 -47.42 23.78 -0.08
N THR A 589 -46.90 23.76 1.15
CA THR A 589 -45.48 23.68 1.44
C THR A 589 -45.13 22.27 1.89
N VAL A 590 -44.08 21.68 1.30
CA VAL A 590 -43.56 20.38 1.71
C VAL A 590 -42.12 20.55 2.21
N ILE A 591 -41.90 20.12 3.46
CA ILE A 591 -40.67 20.31 4.20
C ILE A 591 -39.89 19.00 4.20
N PHE A 592 -38.65 19.07 3.76
CA PHE A 592 -37.70 17.98 3.67
C PHE A 592 -36.50 18.29 4.54
N GLY A 593 -35.88 17.32 5.19
CA GLY A 593 -34.69 17.61 5.99
C GLY A 593 -34.31 16.53 6.97
N ASP A 594 -33.30 16.84 7.78
CA ASP A 594 -32.69 15.89 8.71
C ASP A 594 -33.04 16.10 10.19
N ASP A 595 -33.81 17.14 10.52
CA ASP A 595 -34.25 17.44 11.89
C ASP A 595 -35.78 17.54 11.97
N LEU A 596 -36.43 16.43 12.29
CA LEU A 596 -37.88 16.34 12.39
C LEU A 596 -38.47 17.26 13.47
N LYS A 597 -37.76 17.49 14.59
CA LYS A 597 -38.23 18.36 15.66
C LYS A 597 -38.25 19.81 15.19
N PHE A 598 -37.16 20.25 14.57
CA PHE A 598 -37.08 21.58 13.99
C PHE A 598 -38.11 21.78 12.88
N MET A 599 -38.24 20.82 11.94
CA MET A 599 -39.24 20.89 10.86
C MET A 599 -40.66 21.05 11.41
N LYS A 600 -41.03 20.30 12.45
CA LYS A 600 -42.34 20.43 13.13
C LYS A 600 -42.53 21.79 13.81
N SER A 601 -41.46 22.41 14.30
CA SER A 601 -41.51 23.72 14.96
C SER A 601 -41.72 24.90 14.00
N LEU A 602 -41.49 24.71 12.70
CA LEU A 602 -41.67 25.77 11.72
C LEU A 602 -43.15 26.18 11.60
N TYR A 603 -44.05 25.21 11.49
CA TYR A 603 -45.49 25.48 11.35
C TYR A 603 -46.32 24.53 12.21
N ASN A 604 -47.12 25.11 13.10
CA ASN A 604 -48.07 24.36 13.91
C ASN A 604 -49.11 23.67 13.02
N GLY A 605 -49.41 22.40 13.30
CA GLY A 605 -50.38 21.62 12.53
C GLY A 605 -49.84 21.01 11.23
N SER A 606 -48.51 20.98 11.03
CA SER A 606 -47.89 20.26 9.90
C SER A 606 -48.22 18.76 9.93
N VAL A 607 -48.55 18.20 8.77
CA VAL A 607 -48.88 16.77 8.62
C VAL A 607 -47.67 15.99 8.12
N THR A 608 -47.28 14.92 8.79
CA THR A 608 -46.17 14.07 8.32
C THR A 608 -46.62 13.09 7.23
N SER A 609 -45.71 12.71 6.33
CA SER A 609 -46.03 11.73 5.28
C SER A 609 -46.51 10.37 5.81
N ASN A 610 -46.07 9.96 7.00
CA ASN A 610 -46.56 8.75 7.66
C ASN A 610 -48.00 8.89 8.17
N GLU A 611 -48.37 10.05 8.72
CA GLU A 611 -49.75 10.35 9.12
C GLU A 611 -50.66 10.39 7.89
N GLN A 612 -50.18 11.00 6.79
CA GLN A 612 -50.86 11.01 5.51
C GLN A 612 -51.13 9.58 5.00
N GLN A 613 -50.10 8.72 4.98
CA GLN A 613 -50.18 7.36 4.46
C GLN A 613 -51.15 6.49 5.26
N LYS A 614 -51.12 6.57 6.60
CA LYS A 614 -52.06 5.84 7.46
C LYS A 614 -53.49 6.17 7.09
N GLN A 615 -53.81 7.45 6.85
CA GLN A 615 -55.17 7.84 6.50
C GLN A 615 -55.61 7.35 5.11
N VAL A 616 -54.70 7.32 4.11
CA VAL A 616 -54.98 6.74 2.78
C VAL A 616 -55.33 5.25 2.90
N CYS A 617 -54.61 4.48 3.72
CA CYS A 617 -54.93 3.08 3.98
C CYS A 617 -56.27 2.91 4.73
N PHE A 618 -56.58 3.79 5.68
CA PHE A 618 -57.84 3.75 6.45
C PHE A 618 -59.10 3.98 5.59
N PHE A 619 -59.02 4.68 4.45
CA PHE A 619 -60.15 4.79 3.52
C PHE A 619 -60.44 3.49 2.74
N THR A 620 -59.53 2.51 2.75
CA THR A 620 -59.73 1.19 2.13
C THR A 620 -60.26 0.12 3.10
N SER A 621 -60.34 0.41 4.41
CA SER A 621 -60.88 -0.51 5.43
C SER A 621 -61.87 0.21 6.35
N PHE A 622 -63.14 -0.20 6.30
CA PHE A 622 -64.24 0.31 7.12
C PHE A 622 -63.94 0.15 8.64
N PHE A 623 -63.80 1.25 9.41
CA PHE A 623 -64.40 1.51 10.76
C PHE A 623 -63.74 2.69 11.55
N ARG A 624 -64.63 3.63 11.94
CA ARG A 624 -64.72 4.65 13.04
C ARG A 624 -63.51 5.28 13.80
N LYS A 625 -63.52 6.64 13.73
CA LYS A 625 -63.39 7.70 14.77
C LYS A 625 -62.22 7.69 15.78
N ARG A 626 -61.29 8.66 15.59
CA ARG A 626 -60.90 9.64 16.65
C ARG A 626 -60.22 10.88 16.03
N SER A 627 -60.56 12.04 16.58
CA SER A 627 -60.00 13.39 16.39
C SER A 627 -58.73 13.55 15.54
N GLN A 628 -58.83 14.11 14.34
CA GLN A 628 -57.71 14.69 13.60
C GLN A 628 -58.26 15.73 12.61
N ILE A 629 -57.56 16.86 12.50
CA ILE A 629 -57.84 17.93 11.51
C ILE A 629 -58.09 17.29 10.14
N PRO A 630 -59.10 17.73 9.35
CA PRO A 630 -59.29 17.20 8.01
C PRO A 630 -58.02 17.45 7.20
N ILE A 631 -57.24 16.40 6.92
CA ILE A 631 -55.98 16.45 6.18
C ILE A 631 -56.13 17.16 4.80
N LYS A 632 -57.37 17.19 4.26
CA LYS A 632 -57.71 17.99 3.06
C LYS A 632 -57.38 19.50 3.17
N ASN A 633 -57.40 20.07 4.38
CA ASN A 633 -57.12 21.50 4.60
C ASN A 633 -55.67 21.76 5.03
N ALA A 634 -54.83 20.73 5.19
CA ALA A 634 -53.43 20.94 5.53
C ALA A 634 -52.68 21.63 4.37
N THR A 635 -51.93 22.68 4.74
CA THR A 635 -51.10 23.47 3.83
C THR A 635 -49.61 23.20 4.01
N HIS A 636 -49.21 22.51 5.08
CA HIS A 636 -47.81 22.19 5.40
C HIS A 636 -47.66 20.70 5.65
N PHE A 637 -46.72 20.09 4.94
CA PHE A 637 -46.42 18.66 5.02
C PHE A 637 -44.94 18.44 5.32
N ILE A 638 -44.61 17.38 6.05
CA ILE A 638 -43.22 17.02 6.36
C ILE A 638 -42.94 15.64 5.78
N SER A 639 -41.95 15.55 4.90
CA SER A 639 -41.50 14.26 4.40
C SER A 639 -40.78 13.47 5.49
N GLN A 640 -41.19 12.22 5.67
CA GLN A 640 -40.43 11.19 6.37
C GLN A 640 -39.99 10.08 5.40
N ASN A 641 -40.00 10.36 4.09
CA ASN A 641 -39.64 9.40 3.06
C ASN A 641 -38.13 9.20 3.01
N SER A 642 -37.68 8.23 2.21
CA SER A 642 -36.24 8.08 1.98
C SER A 642 -35.69 9.27 1.17
N PRO A 643 -34.42 9.65 1.36
CA PRO A 643 -33.78 10.70 0.56
C PRO A 643 -33.90 10.49 -0.95
N SER A 644 -33.91 9.22 -1.39
CA SER A 644 -34.09 8.85 -2.80
C SER A 644 -35.51 9.10 -3.31
N ASP A 645 -36.53 8.92 -2.46
CA ASP A 645 -37.93 9.21 -2.81
C ASP A 645 -38.19 10.71 -2.86
N ASP A 646 -37.55 11.48 -1.99
CA ASP A 646 -37.67 12.94 -1.97
C ASP A 646 -37.15 13.57 -3.27
N PHE A 647 -36.11 13.00 -3.90
CA PHE A 647 -35.68 13.44 -5.24
C PHE A 647 -36.71 13.13 -6.33
N VAL A 648 -37.34 11.95 -6.30
CA VAL A 648 -38.41 11.59 -7.24
C VAL A 648 -39.62 12.50 -7.05
N TYR A 649 -39.97 12.76 -5.79
CA TYR A 649 -41.02 13.71 -5.46
C TYR A 649 -40.66 15.11 -5.99
N SER A 650 -39.42 15.57 -5.80
CA SER A 650 -38.99 16.87 -6.32
C SER A 650 -39.13 16.97 -7.84
N LYS A 651 -38.66 15.95 -8.55
CA LYS A 651 -38.79 15.81 -10.02
C LYS A 651 -40.23 15.93 -10.50
N LYS A 652 -41.18 15.32 -9.78
CA LYS A 652 -42.59 15.23 -10.22
C LYS A 652 -43.45 16.37 -9.70
N ASN A 653 -43.12 16.96 -8.56
CA ASN A 653 -44.05 17.79 -7.79
C ASN A 653 -43.54 19.18 -7.43
N CYS A 654 -42.25 19.42 -7.17
CA CYS A 654 -41.82 20.72 -6.66
C CYS A 654 -41.86 21.81 -7.76
N ASP A 655 -42.86 22.68 -7.72
CA ASP A 655 -42.98 23.84 -8.62
C ASP A 655 -41.88 24.88 -8.30
N VAL A 656 -41.57 25.07 -7.01
CA VAL A 656 -40.48 25.92 -6.52
C VAL A 656 -39.74 25.21 -5.40
N VAL A 657 -38.41 25.39 -5.32
CA VAL A 657 -37.59 24.87 -4.21
C VAL A 657 -36.92 26.01 -3.46
N LEU A 658 -36.96 25.96 -2.13
CA LEU A 658 -36.16 26.77 -1.22
C LEU A 658 -35.05 25.92 -0.58
N ILE A 659 -33.80 26.30 -0.81
CA ILE A 659 -32.63 25.75 -0.10
C ILE A 659 -32.34 26.66 1.09
N SER A 660 -32.85 26.28 2.26
CA SER A 660 -32.74 27.13 3.47
C SER A 660 -31.38 27.07 4.17
N ALA A 661 -30.53 26.12 3.78
CA ALA A 661 -29.15 25.97 4.26
C ALA A 661 -28.21 26.06 3.05
N ALA A 662 -27.42 27.13 2.99
CA ALA A 662 -26.71 27.55 1.78
C ALA A 662 -25.85 26.41 1.20
N HIS A 663 -25.01 25.80 2.03
CA HIS A 663 -24.08 24.75 1.63
C HIS A 663 -24.71 23.34 1.52
N SER A 664 -26.04 23.20 1.56
CA SER A 664 -26.66 21.86 1.47
C SER A 664 -26.64 21.30 0.05
N THR A 665 -25.83 20.26 -0.17
CA THR A 665 -25.79 19.52 -1.45
C THR A 665 -27.06 18.72 -1.72
N PHE A 666 -27.74 18.21 -0.69
CA PHE A 666 -29.02 17.54 -0.88
C PHE A 666 -30.11 18.51 -1.34
N GLY A 667 -30.19 19.68 -0.70
CA GLY A 667 -31.10 20.75 -1.12
C GLY A 667 -30.78 21.25 -2.53
N TRP A 668 -29.49 21.33 -2.86
CA TRP A 668 -29.03 21.64 -4.21
C TRP A 668 -29.58 20.65 -5.25
N TRP A 669 -29.42 19.33 -5.03
CA TRP A 669 -29.92 18.31 -5.96
C TRP A 669 -31.45 18.29 -6.02
N MET A 670 -32.14 18.51 -4.90
CA MET A 670 -33.60 18.69 -4.90
C MET A 670 -34.02 19.84 -5.83
N GLY A 671 -33.34 20.99 -5.73
CA GLY A 671 -33.57 22.15 -6.60
C GLY A 671 -33.25 21.83 -8.06
N TYR A 672 -32.12 21.17 -8.32
CA TYR A 672 -31.69 20.78 -9.66
C TYR A 672 -32.71 19.89 -10.37
N PHE A 673 -33.24 18.88 -9.68
CA PHE A 673 -34.23 17.95 -10.23
C PHE A 673 -35.66 18.49 -10.26
N SER A 674 -35.94 19.59 -9.55
CA SER A 674 -37.32 20.08 -9.34
C SER A 674 -38.14 20.22 -10.62
N LYS A 675 -39.44 19.91 -10.54
CA LYS A 675 -40.39 20.03 -11.65
C LYS A 675 -40.34 21.42 -12.30
N GLY A 676 -40.39 22.49 -11.51
CA GLY A 676 -40.42 23.86 -12.03
C GLY A 676 -39.05 24.46 -12.36
N ASN A 677 -37.94 23.80 -12.01
CA ASN A 677 -36.57 24.32 -12.21
C ASN A 677 -36.38 25.76 -11.68
N LYS A 678 -37.13 26.12 -10.63
CA LYS A 678 -37.14 27.44 -9.99
C LYS A 678 -36.67 27.28 -8.56
N VAL A 679 -35.50 27.85 -8.26
CA VAL A 679 -34.84 27.63 -6.97
C VAL A 679 -34.47 28.97 -6.33
N TYR A 680 -34.87 29.10 -5.08
CA TYR A 680 -34.46 30.14 -4.16
C TYR A 680 -33.49 29.53 -3.13
N TYR A 681 -32.47 30.26 -2.71
CA TYR A 681 -31.50 29.73 -1.76
C TYR A 681 -31.00 30.79 -0.80
N MET A 682 -30.61 30.37 0.40
CA MET A 682 -29.89 31.24 1.34
C MET A 682 -28.55 31.66 0.74
N ASP A 683 -28.36 32.96 0.57
CA ASP A 683 -27.13 33.53 0.03
C ASP A 683 -25.98 33.31 1.01
N ILE A 684 -25.03 32.44 0.64
CA ILE A 684 -23.90 32.10 1.50
C ILE A 684 -23.06 33.31 1.90
N ARG A 685 -23.02 34.35 1.06
CA ARG A 685 -22.27 35.60 1.29
C ARG A 685 -22.84 36.41 2.45
N ALA A 686 -24.11 36.19 2.78
CA ALA A 686 -24.79 36.82 3.90
C ALA A 686 -24.78 35.93 5.16
N THR A 687 -23.93 34.89 5.19
CA THR A 687 -23.81 33.96 6.31
C THR A 687 -22.38 33.93 6.83
N ASN A 688 -22.19 33.48 8.07
CA ASN A 688 -20.86 33.20 8.63
C ASN A 688 -20.39 31.76 8.30
N ASP A 689 -20.74 31.25 7.12
CA ASP A 689 -20.35 29.89 6.73
C ASP A 689 -18.84 29.80 6.54
N LYS A 690 -18.20 28.88 7.29
CA LYS A 690 -16.75 28.70 7.28
C LYS A 690 -16.20 28.43 5.88
N SER A 691 -16.93 27.70 5.03
CA SER A 691 -16.48 27.32 3.68
C SER A 691 -16.41 28.51 2.72
N TYR A 692 -17.26 29.52 2.91
CA TYR A 692 -17.18 30.76 2.16
C TYR A 692 -16.01 31.62 2.64
N ILE A 693 -15.85 31.74 3.97
CA ILE A 693 -14.77 32.54 4.58
C ILE A 693 -13.39 31.99 4.21
N SER A 694 -13.22 30.66 4.14
CA SER A 694 -11.96 30.02 3.74
C SER A 694 -11.69 30.06 2.23
N GLY A 695 -12.63 30.52 1.41
CA GLY A 695 -12.53 30.46 -0.05
C GLY A 695 -12.63 29.05 -0.62
N ASP A 696 -13.23 28.12 0.15
CA ASP A 696 -13.50 26.76 -0.29
C ASP A 696 -14.77 26.67 -1.15
N LEU A 697 -15.66 27.66 -1.09
CA LEU A 697 -16.88 27.72 -1.90
C LEU A 697 -17.04 29.09 -2.56
N HIS A 698 -17.17 29.07 -3.90
CA HIS A 698 -17.53 30.24 -4.70
C HIS A 698 -18.96 30.09 -5.25
N GLU A 699 -19.80 31.10 -5.02
CA GLU A 699 -21.22 31.07 -5.34
C GLU A 699 -21.49 30.92 -6.84
N ILE A 700 -20.62 31.48 -7.67
CA ILE A 700 -20.70 31.41 -9.14
C ILE A 700 -20.35 30.02 -9.70
N ASP A 701 -19.65 29.20 -8.92
CA ASP A 701 -19.27 27.83 -9.28
C ASP A 701 -20.27 26.81 -8.74
N TYR A 702 -20.86 27.11 -7.58
CA TYR A 702 -21.77 26.21 -6.88
C TYR A 702 -23.22 26.34 -7.35
N TYR A 703 -23.79 27.56 -7.44
CA TYR A 703 -25.20 27.76 -7.79
C TYR A 703 -25.41 28.09 -9.27
N LEU A 704 -26.48 27.53 -9.87
CA LEU A 704 -26.81 27.81 -11.27
C LEU A 704 -27.17 29.29 -11.47
N PRO A 705 -26.81 29.91 -12.62
CA PRO A 705 -27.00 31.34 -12.87
C PRO A 705 -28.43 31.87 -12.66
N HIS A 706 -29.45 31.08 -13.01
CA HIS A 706 -30.86 31.47 -12.92
C HIS A 706 -31.48 31.28 -11.53
N TRP A 707 -30.74 30.69 -10.58
CA TRP A 707 -31.22 30.51 -9.20
C TRP A 707 -31.15 31.83 -8.43
N ILE A 708 -32.08 32.04 -7.49
CA ILE A 708 -32.29 33.34 -6.88
C ILE A 708 -31.75 33.35 -5.44
N PRO A 709 -30.65 34.07 -5.15
CA PRO A 709 -30.13 34.21 -3.79
C PRO A 709 -31.03 35.11 -2.94
N LEU A 710 -31.29 34.68 -1.71
CA LEU A 710 -32.07 35.38 -0.71
C LEU A 710 -31.22 35.60 0.55
N ARG A 711 -31.37 36.77 1.18
CA ARG A 711 -30.74 37.08 2.47
C ARG A 711 -31.71 37.79 3.40
N LEU A 712 -31.43 37.75 4.70
CA LEU A 712 -32.09 38.65 5.64
C LEU A 712 -31.70 40.10 5.33
N SER A 713 -32.68 41.00 5.46
CA SER A 713 -32.46 42.44 5.45
C SER A 713 -31.77 42.88 6.75
N ALA A 714 -31.39 44.16 6.83
CA ALA A 714 -30.78 44.73 8.03
C ALA A 714 -31.66 44.60 9.30
N ASP A 715 -32.97 44.42 9.16
CA ASP A 715 -33.89 44.20 10.29
C ASP A 715 -33.85 42.77 10.88
N ASN A 716 -33.07 41.87 10.29
CA ASN A 716 -32.97 40.44 10.63
C ASN A 716 -34.32 39.69 10.68
N LYS A 717 -35.36 40.22 10.01
CA LYS A 717 -36.73 39.66 10.02
C LYS A 717 -37.31 39.51 8.64
N THR A 718 -36.99 40.41 7.71
CA THR A 718 -37.49 40.36 6.33
C THR A 718 -36.44 39.76 5.40
N VAL A 719 -36.91 39.07 4.37
CA VAL A 719 -36.05 38.49 3.33
C VAL A 719 -36.11 39.34 2.08
N ILE A 720 -34.94 39.62 1.51
CA ILE A 720 -34.77 40.33 0.24
C ILE A 720 -33.92 39.49 -0.71
N GLN A 721 -34.09 39.74 -2.01
CA GLN A 721 -33.23 39.14 -3.03
C GLN A 721 -31.85 39.82 -3.01
N SER A 722 -30.78 39.03 -3.00
CA SER A 722 -29.42 39.56 -3.13
C SER A 722 -29.07 39.88 -4.58
N SER A 723 -28.25 40.91 -4.80
CA SER A 723 -27.58 41.13 -6.09
C SER A 723 -26.51 40.06 -6.32
N ARG A 724 -26.51 39.44 -7.50
CA ARG A 724 -25.34 38.67 -7.94
C ARG A 724 -24.28 39.67 -8.42
N VAL A 725 -23.06 39.52 -7.94
CA VAL A 725 -21.91 40.17 -8.58
C VAL A 725 -21.55 39.23 -9.73
N LEU A 726 -21.67 39.71 -10.97
CA LEU A 726 -21.42 38.92 -12.18
C LEU A 726 -19.92 38.82 -12.46
#